data_AF-A0A1G6RT69-F1
#
_entry.id   AF-A0A1G6RT69-F1
#
_cell.length_a   1.000
_cell.length_b   1.000
_cell.length_c   1.000
_cell.angle_alpha   90.00
_cell.angle_beta   90.00
_cell.angle_gamma   90.00
#
_symmetry.space_group_name_H-M   'P 1'
#
loop_
_entity.id
_entity.type
_entity.pdbx_description
1 polymer ?
#
loop_
_entity_poly.entity_id
_entity_poly.type
_entity_poly.pdbx_seq_one_letter_code
_entity_poly.pdbx_strand_id
1 'polypeptide(L)'
;MNRILHTAKHHTLLLLLTLLLPLASVAQQIYPVSLTTQLAPPYSVNLADYAAPGVEQLRIILLQRDLTHTGYRLRLSLRVELNGRTIIRTSPGYYPAPIAVEAGVPTLISGSQLLDYLNPDAMEFSGYSREAYLRTKALPEGAYRIAFTAYDYDRPDVPVSAESAAFCYLAKAEPPLLTYPFQEAKLPNQPMQHLNFQWTPRNTASPNSAGNTTFRLELFELRTPGVSAADVAQSTTPIFSDETERTSYPYGPGQPLLEADMRYAWRVQAIDRSGTDRFRNNGYSELYSFTYGSQEPNVLQGYGVDSLAVVTAPPRNARASWAATPGVDSYELSYRCVGFDTWTIMPSTGCQLLIPTLAPSATFEFRIRARKGQQWGDYSELVNFTMPTPKPVPPCGETTDTVHITNTVRLTEIFPGTTVTAGPFEVTLLKVKRNANGSFAGEGYGILPFMNAEMRLKVKFTNAVFNTSFQLIAGSIPVCTNYTPGSNAILGLDGIITGGGGTGIITNGSGVTTVTLPDITIPGTGSITYNPADSTITVTTPDTTITVSVVDAVAADQPITVSDGAGNTFTVDPTTGAVTQTTNGTGIPGLPTGPLAPGTFSDERLSVAFTAAAGNPYAFDPGDSRYSSSNIMWAEYSQLTCGGRAYPIPFQLIPVGQTATIKAEVTLRANGLDLGKLVFRTGAGATLVATRDGSIFQFTLLAAKADEGYDLQALYPKTGGGYELVGQLRVVSYTPRTVRVKLIPVGQTVANASGIGAELNALLKSFGVAVTLEVGAPLEDKSWDLDGNGQLAVNDKGFFSLLTDEQKALCTVLRTAPGYDPTTFYLFVLPAQGALQGDMPRAKQMGYLFGEPSARTVAHELMHGVFKLEHTFSSTYGLAQGSTTNLMDYPPAGGQGGATLVKHQWDCLFSSGVVIGMFEKEEDGA
;
A
#
# COMPACT_ATOMS: atom_id res chain seq x y z
N MET A 1 -3.45 49.28 49.30
CA MET A 1 -3.92 48.43 48.18
C MET A 1 -3.51 48.90 46.78
N ASN A 2 -3.25 50.19 46.53
CA ASN A 2 -2.92 50.67 45.16
C ASN A 2 -1.46 50.48 44.70
N ARG A 3 -0.53 50.05 45.56
CA ARG A 3 0.89 49.79 45.17
C ARG A 3 1.20 48.38 44.66
N ILE A 4 0.28 47.43 44.85
CA ILE A 4 0.49 46.02 44.45
C ILE A 4 -0.01 45.75 43.01
N LEU A 5 -0.94 46.58 42.51
CA LEU A 5 -1.50 46.44 41.15
C LEU A 5 -0.59 46.98 40.03
N HIS A 6 0.35 47.88 40.32
CA HIS A 6 1.22 48.46 39.29
C HIS A 6 2.44 47.59 38.97
N THR A 7 2.97 46.85 39.94
CA THR A 7 4.10 45.91 39.76
C THR A 7 3.68 44.63 39.06
N ALA A 8 2.46 44.14 39.29
CA ALA A 8 1.93 42.96 38.59
C ALA A 8 1.83 43.18 37.07
N LYS A 9 1.29 44.33 36.62
CA LYS A 9 1.12 44.63 35.17
C LYS A 9 2.44 44.72 34.39
N HIS A 10 3.53 45.14 35.03
CA HIS A 10 4.84 45.23 34.37
C HIS A 10 5.51 43.84 34.27
N HIS A 11 5.26 42.94 35.21
CA HIS A 11 5.75 41.56 35.15
C HIS A 11 4.93 40.70 34.19
N THR A 12 3.63 40.94 34.04
CA THR A 12 2.81 40.22 33.04
C THR A 12 3.14 40.64 31.60
N LEU A 13 3.46 41.91 31.36
CA LEU A 13 3.86 42.39 30.02
C LEU A 13 5.26 41.89 29.61
N LEU A 14 6.19 41.77 30.58
CA LEU A 14 7.53 41.22 30.33
C LEU A 14 7.50 39.68 30.12
N LEU A 15 6.57 38.98 30.80
CA LEU A 15 6.31 37.55 30.58
C LEU A 15 5.65 37.29 29.21
N LEU A 16 4.75 38.18 28.76
CA LEU A 16 4.13 38.08 27.43
C LEU A 16 5.17 38.33 26.32
N LEU A 17 6.05 39.31 26.49
CA LEU A 17 7.07 39.66 25.48
C LEU A 17 8.19 38.60 25.38
N THR A 18 8.44 37.83 26.43
CA THR A 18 9.43 36.73 26.43
C THR A 18 8.86 35.41 25.93
N LEU A 19 7.53 35.21 25.99
CA LEU A 19 6.85 34.03 25.44
C LEU A 19 6.62 34.12 23.91
N LEU A 20 6.72 35.33 23.33
CA LEU A 20 6.54 35.60 21.89
C LEU A 20 7.84 35.49 21.05
N LEU A 21 8.97 35.07 21.64
CA LEU A 21 10.30 35.17 21.01
C LEU A 21 11.01 33.85 20.58
N PRO A 22 10.31 32.71 20.37
CA PRO A 22 10.83 31.72 19.43
C PRO A 22 9.78 31.30 18.38
N LEU A 23 9.20 32.28 17.68
CA LEU A 23 8.59 32.09 16.35
C LEU A 23 9.51 32.66 15.26
N ALA A 24 10.83 32.57 15.47
CA ALA A 24 11.80 32.84 14.42
C ALA A 24 11.94 31.59 13.53
N SER A 25 11.17 31.59 12.44
CA SER A 25 11.55 31.07 11.14
C SER A 25 12.35 29.75 11.12
N VAL A 26 11.64 28.62 11.03
CA VAL A 26 12.14 27.50 10.21
C VAL A 26 11.97 27.94 8.75
N ALA A 27 12.87 28.81 8.29
CA ALA A 27 13.02 29.02 6.87
C ALA A 27 13.39 27.66 6.26
N GLN A 28 12.57 27.14 5.36
CA GLN A 28 13.02 26.11 4.44
C GLN A 28 14.18 26.72 3.67
N GLN A 29 15.40 26.28 3.96
CA GLN A 29 16.60 26.82 3.34
C GLN A 29 16.55 26.47 1.84
N ILE A 30 16.14 27.44 1.03
CA ILE A 30 16.10 27.30 -0.44
C ILE A 30 17.53 27.40 -0.92
N TYR A 31 18.05 26.27 -1.38
CA TYR A 31 19.37 26.19 -1.95
C TYR A 31 19.35 26.63 -3.43
N PRO A 32 20.28 27.49 -3.88
CA PRO A 32 20.33 27.96 -5.25
C PRO A 32 20.70 26.85 -6.26
N VAL A 33 21.31 25.75 -5.81
CA VAL A 33 21.70 24.60 -6.64
C VAL A 33 21.00 23.32 -6.17
N SER A 34 20.41 22.59 -7.11
CA SER A 34 19.88 21.24 -6.90
C SER A 34 20.94 20.21 -7.27
N LEU A 35 21.20 19.25 -6.36
CA LEU A 35 22.20 18.21 -6.53
C LEU A 35 21.52 16.84 -6.47
N THR A 36 21.79 15.97 -7.44
CA THR A 36 21.35 14.57 -7.44
C THR A 36 22.55 13.64 -7.60
N THR A 37 22.73 12.71 -6.66
CA THR A 37 23.79 11.68 -6.74
C THR A 37 23.18 10.36 -7.21
N GLN A 38 23.79 9.73 -8.21
CA GLN A 38 23.39 8.43 -8.75
C GLN A 38 24.58 7.48 -8.75
N LEU A 39 24.36 6.23 -8.32
CA LEU A 39 25.36 5.16 -8.31
C LEU A 39 24.80 3.92 -8.99
N ALA A 40 25.45 3.46 -10.06
CA ALA A 40 25.05 2.28 -10.82
C ALA A 40 25.92 1.05 -10.45
N PRO A 41 25.33 -0.16 -10.35
CA PRO A 41 26.11 -1.40 -10.22
C PRO A 41 26.85 -1.71 -11.54
N PRO A 42 27.99 -2.43 -11.51
CA PRO A 42 28.59 -3.12 -10.36
C PRO A 42 29.30 -2.18 -9.35
N TYR A 43 29.22 -2.48 -8.05
CA TYR A 43 29.77 -1.66 -6.97
C TYR A 43 31.20 -2.10 -6.59
N SER A 44 32.21 -1.28 -6.85
CA SER A 44 33.59 -1.54 -6.42
C SER A 44 33.80 -1.30 -4.92
N VAL A 45 34.69 -2.09 -4.31
CA VAL A 45 35.22 -1.86 -2.97
C VAL A 45 36.19 -0.69 -2.90
N ASN A 46 36.69 -0.18 -4.03
CA ASN A 46 37.58 0.99 -4.07
C ASN A 46 36.81 2.23 -4.54
N LEU A 47 36.90 3.35 -3.80
CA LEU A 47 36.18 4.57 -4.19
C LEU A 47 36.71 5.16 -5.50
N ALA A 48 38.00 5.04 -5.78
CA ALA A 48 38.60 5.64 -6.98
C ALA A 48 38.10 4.99 -8.28
N ASP A 49 37.64 3.73 -8.23
CA ASP A 49 37.16 3.00 -9.41
C ASP A 49 35.88 3.63 -9.97
N TYR A 50 35.06 4.25 -9.11
CA TYR A 50 33.83 4.94 -9.52
C TYR A 50 34.09 6.22 -10.35
N ALA A 51 35.34 6.70 -10.38
CA ALA A 51 35.78 7.88 -11.12
C ALA A 51 36.92 7.56 -12.10
N ALA A 52 37.16 6.28 -12.41
CA ALA A 52 38.19 5.88 -13.36
C ALA A 52 37.89 6.44 -14.77
N PRO A 53 38.92 6.74 -15.60
CA PRO A 53 38.71 7.25 -16.95
C PRO A 53 37.83 6.32 -17.79
N GLY A 54 36.73 6.84 -18.35
CA GLY A 54 35.76 6.07 -19.13
C GLY A 54 34.70 5.32 -18.31
N VAL A 55 34.70 5.45 -16.98
CA VAL A 55 33.71 4.86 -16.07
C VAL A 55 32.78 5.95 -15.53
N GLU A 56 31.47 5.78 -15.73
CA GLU A 56 30.44 6.73 -15.27
C GLU A 56 29.48 6.10 -14.24
N GLN A 57 29.98 5.18 -13.42
CA GLN A 57 29.16 4.49 -12.41
C GLN A 57 28.65 5.43 -11.32
N LEU A 58 29.46 6.43 -10.93
CA LEU A 58 29.05 7.50 -10.04
C LEU A 58 28.84 8.79 -10.83
N ARG A 59 27.63 9.34 -10.73
CA ARG A 59 27.21 10.55 -11.44
C ARG A 59 26.63 11.55 -10.46
N ILE A 60 27.03 12.81 -10.60
CA ILE A 60 26.44 13.93 -9.86
C ILE A 60 25.84 14.89 -10.88
N ILE A 61 24.54 15.12 -10.78
CA ILE A 61 23.81 16.05 -11.65
C ILE A 61 23.54 17.31 -10.84
N LEU A 62 24.08 18.44 -11.29
CA LEU A 62 23.92 19.76 -10.70
C LEU A 62 23.02 20.62 -11.57
N LEU A 63 22.07 21.33 -10.96
CA LEU A 63 21.22 22.29 -11.66
C LEU A 63 21.14 23.57 -10.83
N GLN A 64 21.70 24.66 -11.35
CA GLN A 64 21.51 25.99 -10.77
C GLN A 64 20.10 26.49 -11.08
N ARG A 65 19.31 26.68 -10.01
CA ARG A 65 17.92 27.15 -10.09
C ARG A 65 17.78 28.66 -9.90
N ASP A 66 18.81 29.31 -9.37
CA ASP A 66 18.84 30.76 -9.25
C ASP A 66 19.26 31.41 -10.58
N LEU A 67 18.26 31.96 -11.29
CA LEU A 67 18.44 32.63 -12.58
C LEU A 67 18.86 34.11 -12.45
N THR A 68 18.98 34.64 -11.22
CA THR A 68 19.41 36.02 -10.99
C THR A 68 20.94 36.20 -11.13
N HIS A 69 21.68 35.09 -11.11
CA HIS A 69 23.12 35.03 -11.32
C HIS A 69 23.43 34.25 -12.61
N THR A 70 24.39 34.74 -13.41
CA THR A 70 24.73 34.14 -14.71
C THR A 70 25.42 32.77 -14.60
N GLY A 71 25.98 32.45 -13.43
CA GLY A 71 26.57 31.15 -13.11
C GLY A 71 27.07 31.11 -11.67
N TYR A 72 27.26 29.92 -11.11
CA TYR A 72 27.81 29.68 -9.77
C TYR A 72 29.11 28.90 -9.84
N ARG A 73 30.07 29.28 -8.99
CA ARG A 73 31.31 28.50 -8.76
C ARG A 73 31.16 27.74 -7.45
N LEU A 74 31.20 26.41 -7.54
CA LEU A 74 30.95 25.54 -6.40
C LEU A 74 32.06 24.49 -6.24
N ARG A 75 32.14 23.94 -5.03
CA ARG A 75 32.97 22.78 -4.69
C ARG A 75 32.10 21.68 -4.09
N LEU A 76 32.45 20.43 -4.34
CA LEU A 76 31.75 19.28 -3.76
C LEU A 76 32.42 18.84 -2.45
N SER A 77 31.61 18.38 -1.51
CA SER A 77 32.06 17.72 -0.29
C SER A 77 31.44 16.33 -0.23
N LEU A 78 32.31 15.31 -0.18
CA LEU A 78 31.95 13.92 -0.05
C LEU A 78 31.77 13.55 1.42
N ARG A 79 30.77 12.71 1.70
CA ARG A 79 30.59 12.03 2.97
C ARG A 79 30.19 10.58 2.72
N VAL A 80 30.97 9.64 3.26
CA VAL A 80 30.69 8.20 3.16
C VAL A 80 30.36 7.67 4.55
N GLU A 81 29.20 7.02 4.66
CA GLU A 81 28.74 6.40 5.90
C GLU A 81 28.63 4.89 5.75
N LEU A 82 29.12 4.17 6.76
CA LEU A 82 29.00 2.73 6.90
C LEU A 82 28.06 2.43 8.08
N ASN A 83 26.97 1.72 7.82
CA ASN A 83 25.96 1.35 8.82
C ASN A 83 25.46 2.55 9.65
N GLY A 84 25.30 3.71 9.00
CA GLY A 84 24.83 4.95 9.61
C GLY A 84 25.89 5.75 10.39
N ARG A 85 27.17 5.34 10.34
CA ARG A 85 28.30 6.09 10.90
C ARG A 85 29.19 6.61 9.78
N THR A 86 29.47 7.91 9.75
CA THR A 86 30.45 8.49 8.81
C THR A 86 31.82 7.87 9.04
N ILE A 87 32.45 7.38 7.97
CA ILE A 87 33.79 6.77 7.97
C ILE A 87 34.81 7.54 7.14
N ILE A 88 34.35 8.30 6.13
CA ILE A 88 35.18 9.12 5.26
C ILE A 88 34.42 10.41 4.98
N ARG A 89 35.13 11.54 4.99
CA ARG A 89 34.62 12.82 4.51
C ARG A 89 35.70 13.58 3.75
N THR A 90 35.34 14.53 2.89
CA THR A 90 36.32 15.45 2.29
C THR A 90 37.02 16.25 3.38
N SER A 91 38.35 16.33 3.31
CA SER A 91 39.15 17.10 4.26
C SER A 91 38.79 18.58 4.17
N PRO A 92 38.57 19.28 5.31
CA PRO A 92 38.26 20.71 5.30
C PRO A 92 39.33 21.57 4.62
N GLY A 93 40.59 21.13 4.63
CA GLY A 93 41.72 21.81 3.98
C GLY A 93 41.91 21.47 2.50
N TYR A 94 41.06 20.61 1.92
CA TYR A 94 41.13 20.25 0.51
C TYR A 94 40.33 21.25 -0.34
N TYR A 95 41.00 21.85 -1.33
CA TYR A 95 40.46 22.95 -2.11
C TYR A 95 40.82 22.80 -3.60
N PRO A 96 40.09 21.96 -4.35
CA PRO A 96 40.33 21.70 -5.77
C PRO A 96 39.82 22.85 -6.65
N ALA A 97 40.05 22.78 -7.96
CA ALA A 97 39.54 23.78 -8.90
C ALA A 97 38.00 23.93 -8.83
N PRO A 98 37.45 25.14 -9.05
CA PRO A 98 36.01 25.36 -8.97
C PRO A 98 35.26 24.68 -10.10
N ILE A 99 34.12 24.09 -9.78
CA ILE A 99 33.14 23.63 -10.76
C ILE A 99 32.23 24.81 -11.08
N ALA A 100 32.25 25.25 -12.34
CA ALA A 100 31.33 26.28 -12.82
C ALA A 100 30.05 25.62 -13.34
N VAL A 101 28.90 26.08 -12.85
CA VAL A 101 27.57 25.68 -13.33
C VAL A 101 26.86 26.91 -13.91
N GLU A 102 26.16 26.71 -15.02
CA GLU A 102 25.38 27.76 -15.68
C GLU A 102 23.92 27.72 -15.21
N ALA A 103 23.28 28.89 -15.20
CA ALA A 103 21.89 29.03 -14.79
C ALA A 103 20.94 28.24 -15.71
N GLY A 104 20.12 27.35 -15.14
CA GLY A 104 19.11 26.59 -15.87
C GLY A 104 19.63 25.41 -16.71
N VAL A 105 20.95 25.19 -16.80
CA VAL A 105 21.54 24.08 -17.56
C VAL A 105 22.01 22.96 -16.61
N PRO A 106 21.47 21.73 -16.71
CA PRO A 106 21.97 20.60 -15.94
C PRO A 106 23.42 20.28 -16.30
N THR A 107 24.30 20.32 -15.31
CA THR A 107 25.72 19.97 -15.44
C THR A 107 25.96 18.59 -14.85
N LEU A 108 26.44 17.64 -15.65
CA LEU A 108 26.81 16.30 -15.22
C LEU A 108 28.29 16.27 -14.84
N ILE A 109 28.59 15.87 -13.61
CA ILE A 109 29.94 15.62 -13.10
C ILE A 109 30.12 14.11 -12.95
N SER A 110 31.12 13.55 -13.62
CA SER A 110 31.45 12.11 -13.55
C SER A 110 32.92 11.85 -13.92
N GLY A 111 33.38 10.61 -13.74
CA GLY A 111 34.71 10.18 -14.17
C GLY A 111 35.84 11.05 -13.60
N SER A 112 36.73 11.54 -14.48
CA SER A 112 37.92 12.30 -14.10
C SER A 112 37.64 13.59 -13.30
N GLN A 113 36.45 14.18 -13.43
CA GLN A 113 36.08 15.37 -12.65
C GLN A 113 35.75 15.05 -11.19
N LEU A 114 35.35 13.81 -10.88
CA LEU A 114 35.14 13.33 -9.51
C LEU A 114 36.40 12.72 -8.89
N LEU A 115 37.36 12.29 -9.73
CA LEU A 115 38.55 11.57 -9.29
C LEU A 115 39.35 12.32 -8.22
N ASP A 116 39.45 13.64 -8.36
CA ASP A 116 40.10 14.55 -7.42
C ASP A 116 39.45 14.50 -6.02
N TYR A 117 38.11 14.45 -5.96
CA TYR A 117 37.35 14.32 -4.72
C TYR A 117 37.37 12.90 -4.14
N LEU A 118 37.64 11.89 -4.97
CA LEU A 118 37.75 10.48 -4.58
C LEU A 118 39.19 10.05 -4.22
N ASN A 119 40.14 10.98 -4.23
CA ASN A 119 41.52 10.73 -3.84
C ASN A 119 41.68 10.63 -2.30
N PRO A 120 42.36 9.58 -1.77
CA PRO A 120 42.66 9.48 -0.33
C PRO A 120 43.40 10.67 0.30
N ASP A 121 44.11 11.49 -0.49
CA ASP A 121 44.77 12.72 -0.01
C ASP A 121 43.77 13.88 0.21
N ALA A 122 42.63 13.84 -0.48
CA ALA A 122 41.53 14.79 -0.33
C ALA A 122 40.57 14.44 0.83
N MET A 123 40.84 13.34 1.56
CA MET A 123 39.89 12.73 2.49
C MET A 123 40.40 12.67 3.93
N GLU A 124 39.48 12.87 4.86
CA GLU A 124 39.65 12.59 6.28
C GLU A 124 38.89 11.30 6.64
N PHE A 125 39.59 10.38 7.32
CA PHE A 125 39.05 9.08 7.71
C PHE A 125 38.65 9.12 9.19
N SER A 126 37.39 8.81 9.49
CA SER A 126 36.84 8.87 10.85
C SER A 126 36.08 7.59 11.20
N GLY A 127 36.76 6.58 11.75
CA GLY A 127 36.15 5.28 12.07
C GLY A 127 36.50 4.16 11.08
N TYR A 128 37.30 4.48 10.06
CA TYR A 128 38.11 3.53 9.28
C TYR A 128 39.56 4.06 9.24
N SER A 129 40.59 3.21 9.20
CA SER A 129 41.98 3.68 9.20
C SER A 129 42.44 4.08 7.79
N ARG A 130 43.07 5.25 7.68
CA ARG A 130 43.67 5.73 6.42
C ARG A 130 44.77 4.78 5.94
N GLU A 131 45.62 4.31 6.86
CA GLU A 131 46.70 3.36 6.57
C GLU A 131 46.13 2.03 6.06
N ALA A 132 45.03 1.55 6.65
CA ALA A 132 44.34 0.36 6.19
C ALA A 132 43.76 0.54 4.78
N TYR A 133 43.15 1.68 4.48
CA TYR A 133 42.63 2.00 3.14
C TYR A 133 43.75 2.12 2.10
N LEU A 134 44.85 2.81 2.42
CA LEU A 134 45.99 2.96 1.51
C LEU A 134 46.67 1.63 1.19
N ARG A 135 46.75 0.72 2.18
CA ARG A 135 47.34 -0.62 2.02
C ARG A 135 46.45 -1.58 1.23
N THR A 136 45.14 -1.57 1.50
CA THR A 136 44.21 -2.58 0.95
C THR A 136 43.47 -2.11 -0.30
N LYS A 137 43.41 -0.78 -0.51
CA LYS A 137 42.59 -0.08 -1.51
C LYS A 137 41.12 -0.53 -1.51
N ALA A 138 40.61 -0.94 -0.36
CA ALA A 138 39.28 -1.50 -0.22
C ALA A 138 38.53 -0.88 0.97
N LEU A 139 37.25 -0.64 0.76
CA LEU A 139 36.28 -0.29 1.79
C LEU A 139 35.86 -1.57 2.55
N PRO A 140 35.52 -1.46 3.84
CA PRO A 140 34.93 -2.55 4.61
C PRO A 140 33.62 -3.11 4.03
N GLU A 141 33.14 -4.21 4.61
CA GLU A 141 31.84 -4.78 4.26
C GLU A 141 30.71 -4.09 5.06
N GLY A 142 29.56 -3.88 4.42
CA GLY A 142 28.36 -3.35 5.06
C GLY A 142 27.52 -2.44 4.15
N ALA A 143 26.55 -1.74 4.76
CA ALA A 143 25.67 -0.82 4.05
C ALA A 143 26.31 0.57 3.97
N TYR A 144 26.50 1.05 2.74
CA TYR A 144 27.12 2.32 2.43
C TYR A 144 26.10 3.36 2.00
N ARG A 145 26.27 4.58 2.52
CA ARG A 145 25.61 5.80 2.03
C ARG A 145 26.71 6.76 1.57
N ILE A 146 26.80 6.99 0.25
CA ILE A 146 27.76 7.91 -0.37
C ILE A 146 27.00 9.19 -0.70
N ALA A 147 27.30 10.27 0.02
CA ALA A 147 26.60 11.54 -0.03
C ALA A 147 27.49 12.67 -0.51
N PHE A 148 26.91 13.60 -1.27
CA PHE A 148 27.57 14.81 -1.73
C PHE A 148 26.74 16.06 -1.39
N THR A 149 27.46 17.12 -1.01
CA THR A 149 26.91 18.46 -0.78
C THR A 149 27.76 19.48 -1.54
N ALA A 150 27.12 20.41 -2.26
CA ALA A 150 27.81 21.52 -2.91
C ALA A 150 27.94 22.71 -1.96
N TYR A 151 29.13 23.28 -1.89
CA TYR A 151 29.46 24.50 -1.17
C TYR A 151 29.86 25.60 -2.14
N ASP A 152 29.58 26.84 -1.76
CA ASP A 152 30.09 28.01 -2.47
C ASP A 152 31.61 27.97 -2.50
N TYR A 153 32.22 28.29 -3.65
CA TYR A 153 33.67 28.26 -3.77
C TYR A 153 34.30 29.32 -2.87
N ASP A 154 33.92 30.59 -3.01
CA ASP A 154 34.55 31.70 -2.29
C ASP A 154 34.17 31.72 -0.79
N ARG A 155 33.07 31.05 -0.41
CA ARG A 155 32.59 30.90 0.97
C ARG A 155 32.49 29.41 1.36
N PRO A 156 33.61 28.78 1.76
CA PRO A 156 33.69 27.33 1.93
C PRO A 156 32.74 26.73 2.98
N ASP A 157 32.26 27.51 3.93
CA ASP A 157 31.34 27.07 4.99
C ASP A 157 29.85 27.22 4.62
N VAL A 158 29.54 27.77 3.44
CA VAL A 158 28.17 28.03 2.99
C VAL A 158 27.70 26.94 2.03
N PRO A 159 26.79 26.04 2.45
CA PRO A 159 26.20 25.05 1.55
C PRO A 159 25.26 25.73 0.56
N VAL A 160 25.40 25.40 -0.71
CA VAL A 160 24.58 25.91 -1.83
C VAL A 160 23.68 24.83 -2.42
N SER A 161 23.73 23.60 -1.91
CA SER A 161 22.79 22.51 -2.18
C SER A 161 22.39 21.77 -0.91
N ALA A 162 21.23 21.09 -0.97
CA ALA A 162 20.94 20.01 -0.02
C ALA A 162 21.89 18.83 -0.25
N GLU A 163 22.09 18.00 0.79
CA GLU A 163 22.87 16.77 0.70
C GLU A 163 22.07 15.73 -0.12
N SER A 164 22.70 15.13 -1.14
CA SER A 164 22.13 14.04 -1.93
C SER A 164 22.99 12.80 -1.79
N ALA A 165 22.37 11.63 -1.64
CA ALA A 165 23.11 10.40 -1.39
C ALA A 165 22.64 9.22 -2.23
N ALA A 166 23.60 8.38 -2.61
CA ALA A 166 23.37 7.07 -3.19
C ALA A 166 23.68 5.96 -2.17
N PHE A 167 22.96 4.85 -2.27
CA PHE A 167 23.08 3.72 -1.36
C PHE A 167 23.63 2.50 -2.10
N CYS A 168 24.56 1.78 -1.48
CA CYS A 168 25.03 0.47 -1.96
C CYS A 168 25.38 -0.45 -0.77
N TYR A 169 25.49 -1.74 -1.03
CA TYR A 169 25.92 -2.73 -0.05
C TYR A 169 27.16 -3.45 -0.57
N LEU A 170 28.26 -3.43 0.19
CA LEU A 170 29.51 -4.09 -0.15
C LEU A 170 29.68 -5.32 0.73
N ALA A 171 29.84 -6.49 0.12
CA ALA A 171 30.12 -7.75 0.82
C ALA A 171 31.13 -8.58 0.02
N LYS A 172 31.96 -9.38 0.69
CA LYS A 172 32.78 -10.37 0.00
C LYS A 172 31.92 -11.52 -0.45
N ALA A 173 32.19 -12.03 -1.66
CA ALA A 173 31.59 -13.25 -2.14
C ALA A 173 32.11 -14.45 -1.32
N GLU A 174 31.21 -15.35 -0.92
CA GLU A 174 31.59 -16.58 -0.20
C GLU A 174 32.18 -17.61 -1.18
N PRO A 175 33.22 -18.39 -0.78
CA PRO A 175 33.75 -19.45 -1.61
C PRO A 175 32.69 -20.54 -1.84
N PRO A 176 32.81 -21.30 -2.94
CA PRO A 176 31.85 -22.33 -3.30
C PRO A 176 31.78 -23.40 -2.22
N LEU A 177 30.57 -23.92 -2.00
CA LEU A 177 30.36 -25.02 -1.05
C LEU A 177 30.43 -26.35 -1.81
N LEU A 178 31.35 -27.22 -1.43
CA LEU A 178 31.49 -28.54 -2.04
C LEU A 178 30.27 -29.41 -1.70
N THR A 179 29.60 -29.94 -2.72
CA THR A 179 28.39 -30.75 -2.53
C THR A 179 28.64 -32.22 -2.80
N TYR A 180 29.53 -32.58 -3.72
CA TYR A 180 29.86 -33.99 -3.99
C TYR A 180 31.24 -34.14 -4.66
N PRO A 181 32.08 -35.12 -4.26
CA PRO A 181 31.93 -36.05 -3.13
C PRO A 181 31.98 -35.37 -1.76
N PHE A 182 31.24 -35.91 -0.78
CA PHE A 182 31.21 -35.37 0.59
C PHE A 182 32.54 -35.57 1.34
N GLN A 183 32.75 -34.79 2.40
CA GLN A 183 33.91 -34.93 3.29
C GLN A 183 33.97 -36.33 3.93
N GLU A 184 35.13 -36.98 3.81
CA GLU A 184 35.43 -38.37 4.18
C GLU A 184 34.55 -39.43 3.49
N ALA A 185 34.00 -39.13 2.30
CA ALA A 185 33.15 -40.10 1.60
C ALA A 185 33.94 -41.36 1.19
N LYS A 186 33.31 -42.52 1.30
CA LYS A 186 33.81 -43.78 0.74
C LYS A 186 33.03 -44.09 -0.53
N LEU A 187 33.68 -43.99 -1.68
CA LEU A 187 33.04 -44.17 -2.98
C LEU A 187 33.24 -45.61 -3.46
N PRO A 188 32.21 -46.25 -4.04
CA PRO A 188 32.35 -47.61 -4.55
C PRO A 188 33.25 -47.64 -5.79
N ASN A 189 34.03 -48.71 -5.94
CA ASN A 189 34.77 -48.96 -7.18
C ASN A 189 33.76 -49.23 -8.31
N GLN A 190 33.85 -48.47 -9.41
CA GLN A 190 32.96 -48.62 -10.57
C GLN A 190 33.74 -49.22 -11.76
N PRO A 191 33.09 -50.04 -12.62
CA PRO A 191 33.77 -50.71 -13.74
C PRO A 191 34.35 -49.75 -14.79
N MET A 192 33.89 -48.50 -14.85
CA MET A 192 34.51 -47.40 -15.59
C MET A 192 34.63 -46.19 -14.67
N GLN A 193 35.78 -45.51 -14.68
CA GLN A 193 36.00 -44.31 -13.87
C GLN A 193 35.10 -43.17 -14.33
N HIS A 194 34.09 -42.85 -13.52
CA HIS A 194 33.20 -41.73 -13.73
C HIS A 194 32.79 -41.11 -12.40
N LEU A 195 33.36 -39.95 -12.07
CA LEU A 195 33.10 -39.21 -10.84
C LEU A 195 32.72 -37.77 -11.19
N ASN A 196 31.53 -37.33 -10.82
CA ASN A 196 31.10 -35.96 -11.11
C ASN A 196 31.28 -35.06 -9.88
N PHE A 197 32.29 -34.20 -9.87
CA PHE A 197 32.48 -33.22 -8.79
C PHE A 197 31.42 -32.12 -8.90
N GLN A 198 30.82 -31.74 -7.78
CA GLN A 198 29.77 -30.73 -7.73
C GLN A 198 29.98 -29.78 -6.57
N TRP A 199 29.61 -28.52 -6.79
CA TRP A 199 29.63 -27.48 -5.77
C TRP A 199 28.52 -26.46 -6.02
N THR A 200 28.13 -25.76 -4.96
CA THR A 200 27.17 -24.68 -5.03
C THR A 200 27.90 -23.33 -5.00
N PRO A 201 27.71 -22.47 -6.02
CA PRO A 201 28.26 -21.11 -6.01
C PRO A 201 27.54 -20.28 -4.95
N ARG A 202 28.29 -19.52 -4.15
CA ARG A 202 27.74 -18.66 -3.07
C ARG A 202 28.04 -17.18 -3.29
N ASN A 203 28.23 -16.80 -4.55
CA ASN A 203 28.54 -15.45 -5.01
C ASN A 203 27.38 -14.80 -5.80
N THR A 204 26.20 -15.45 -5.87
CA THR A 204 25.01 -14.98 -6.62
C THR A 204 24.35 -13.74 -6.02
N ALA A 205 24.66 -13.39 -4.76
CA ALA A 205 24.17 -12.19 -4.10
C ALA A 205 24.97 -10.92 -4.46
N SER A 206 26.16 -11.05 -5.06
CA SER A 206 26.91 -9.91 -5.59
C SER A 206 26.42 -9.60 -7.01
N PRO A 207 25.85 -8.41 -7.27
CA PRO A 207 25.47 -7.98 -8.62
C PRO A 207 26.66 -7.96 -9.60
N ASN A 208 27.90 -7.96 -9.08
CA ASN A 208 29.12 -7.85 -9.87
C ASN A 208 29.63 -9.22 -10.37
N SER A 209 29.44 -10.30 -9.60
CA SER A 209 30.04 -11.62 -9.87
C SER A 209 29.08 -12.70 -10.37
N ALA A 210 27.76 -12.45 -10.31
CA ALA A 210 26.74 -13.46 -10.59
C ALA A 210 26.81 -14.10 -11.99
N GLY A 211 27.52 -13.47 -12.95
CA GLY A 211 27.71 -14.00 -14.31
C GLY A 211 29.16 -14.11 -14.80
N ASN A 212 30.18 -13.77 -14.00
CA ASN A 212 31.57 -13.63 -14.48
C ASN A 212 32.62 -14.45 -13.69
N THR A 213 32.17 -15.50 -12.98
CA THR A 213 33.03 -16.34 -12.13
C THR A 213 33.42 -17.64 -12.82
N THR A 214 34.72 -17.95 -12.85
CA THR A 214 35.27 -19.24 -13.30
C THR A 214 35.71 -20.06 -12.07
N PHE A 215 35.56 -21.39 -12.14
CA PHE A 215 35.94 -22.30 -11.06
C PHE A 215 37.15 -23.14 -11.47
N ARG A 216 38.15 -23.24 -10.59
CA ARG A 216 39.28 -24.15 -10.76
C ARG A 216 39.14 -25.33 -9.80
N LEU A 217 39.05 -26.55 -10.31
CA LEU A 217 39.05 -27.79 -9.52
C LEU A 217 40.50 -28.25 -9.33
N GLU A 218 40.90 -28.55 -8.09
CA GLU A 218 42.19 -29.15 -7.76
C GLU A 218 42.00 -30.46 -6.98
N LEU A 219 42.77 -31.50 -7.36
CA LEU A 219 42.74 -32.84 -6.75
C LEU A 219 44.14 -33.25 -6.28
N PHE A 220 44.25 -33.82 -5.09
CA PHE A 220 45.49 -34.21 -4.41
C PHE A 220 45.40 -35.67 -3.93
N GLU A 221 46.55 -36.34 -3.86
CA GLU A 221 46.66 -37.69 -3.32
C GLU A 221 47.14 -37.70 -1.88
N LEU A 222 46.41 -38.39 -1.01
CA LEU A 222 46.79 -38.56 0.39
C LEU A 222 47.45 -39.92 0.58
N ARG A 223 48.72 -40.05 0.18
CA ARG A 223 49.47 -41.33 0.21
C ARG A 223 49.97 -41.72 1.60
N THR A 224 50.20 -40.76 2.49
CA THR A 224 50.73 -41.02 3.84
C THR A 224 49.59 -41.08 4.87
N PRO A 225 49.34 -42.22 5.53
CA PRO A 225 48.32 -42.33 6.56
C PRO A 225 48.58 -41.37 7.73
N GLY A 226 47.55 -40.62 8.16
CA GLY A 226 47.61 -39.74 9.34
C GLY A 226 48.06 -38.30 9.08
N VAL A 227 48.52 -37.96 7.86
CA VAL A 227 48.79 -36.57 7.47
C VAL A 227 47.47 -35.88 7.11
N SER A 228 47.27 -34.64 7.57
CA SER A 228 46.04 -33.91 7.27
C SER A 228 45.99 -33.52 5.79
N ALA A 229 44.79 -33.52 5.22
CA ALA A 229 44.59 -33.13 3.83
C ALA A 229 45.07 -31.69 3.57
N ALA A 230 44.91 -30.80 4.55
CA ALA A 230 45.33 -29.41 4.48
C ALA A 230 46.86 -29.26 4.38
N ASP A 231 47.63 -30.07 5.11
CA ASP A 231 49.09 -30.06 5.03
C ASP A 231 49.57 -30.52 3.65
N VAL A 232 48.97 -31.57 3.11
CA VAL A 232 49.30 -32.09 1.76
C VAL A 232 48.98 -31.05 0.68
N ALA A 233 47.83 -30.38 0.75
CA ALA A 233 47.44 -29.36 -0.21
C ALA A 233 48.31 -28.08 -0.14
N GLN A 234 49.09 -27.89 0.93
CA GLN A 234 50.06 -26.80 1.07
C GLN A 234 51.48 -27.22 0.69
N SER A 235 51.85 -28.49 0.88
CA SER A 235 53.21 -28.98 0.65
C SER A 235 53.43 -29.72 -0.68
N THR A 236 52.37 -30.03 -1.43
CA THR A 236 52.44 -30.81 -2.68
C THR A 236 51.63 -30.16 -3.81
N THR A 237 51.97 -30.49 -5.05
CA THR A 237 51.24 -30.03 -6.25
C THR A 237 50.05 -30.94 -6.53
N PRO A 238 48.88 -30.41 -6.97
CA PRO A 238 47.73 -31.25 -7.30
C PRO A 238 48.04 -32.19 -8.46
N ILE A 239 47.53 -33.42 -8.38
CA ILE A 239 47.60 -34.42 -9.46
C ILE A 239 46.71 -34.07 -10.65
N PHE A 240 45.71 -33.22 -10.41
CA PHE A 240 44.82 -32.71 -11.44
C PHE A 240 44.36 -31.30 -11.09
N SER A 241 44.44 -30.39 -12.06
CA SER A 241 43.93 -29.03 -11.93
C SER A 241 43.37 -28.59 -13.28
N ASP A 242 42.11 -28.13 -13.30
CA ASP A 242 41.46 -27.64 -14.52
C ASP A 242 40.40 -26.58 -14.20
N GLU A 243 40.07 -25.73 -15.18
CA GLU A 243 39.12 -24.63 -15.04
C GLU A 243 37.81 -24.89 -15.79
N THR A 244 36.68 -24.51 -15.18
CA THR A 244 35.35 -24.65 -15.76
C THR A 244 34.45 -23.50 -15.34
N GLU A 245 33.53 -23.11 -16.22
CA GLU A 245 32.46 -22.15 -15.91
C GLU A 245 31.24 -22.82 -15.25
N ARG A 246 31.17 -24.16 -15.33
CA ARG A 246 30.06 -24.92 -14.77
C ARG A 246 30.28 -25.15 -13.27
N THR A 247 29.19 -25.32 -12.53
CA THR A 247 29.22 -25.68 -11.09
C THR A 247 29.40 -27.18 -10.84
N SER A 248 29.86 -27.90 -11.87
CA SER A 248 30.19 -29.32 -11.81
C SER A 248 31.30 -29.64 -12.81
N TYR A 249 32.06 -30.70 -12.50
CA TYR A 249 33.13 -31.20 -13.35
C TYR A 249 33.03 -32.73 -13.48
N PRO A 250 32.75 -33.26 -14.69
CA PRO A 250 32.74 -34.70 -14.92
C PRO A 250 34.18 -35.23 -15.06
N TYR A 251 34.64 -35.97 -14.05
CA TYR A 251 35.94 -36.66 -14.03
C TYR A 251 35.78 -38.08 -14.57
N GLY A 252 36.22 -38.31 -15.79
CA GLY A 252 36.02 -39.55 -16.55
C GLY A 252 37.32 -40.33 -16.82
N PRO A 253 37.30 -41.24 -17.81
CA PRO A 253 38.43 -42.11 -18.16
C PRO A 253 39.58 -41.39 -18.89
N GLY A 254 39.37 -40.13 -19.31
CA GLY A 254 40.40 -39.31 -19.95
C GLY A 254 41.28 -38.52 -18.97
N GLN A 255 40.90 -38.48 -17.69
CA GLN A 255 41.66 -37.87 -16.60
C GLN A 255 42.56 -38.91 -15.90
N PRO A 256 43.52 -38.49 -15.04
CA PRO A 256 44.33 -39.43 -14.27
C PRO A 256 43.50 -40.51 -13.55
N LEU A 257 43.97 -41.75 -13.55
CA LEU A 257 43.24 -42.87 -12.95
C LEU A 257 43.31 -42.83 -11.42
N LEU A 258 42.18 -43.06 -10.76
CA LEU A 258 42.06 -43.18 -9.31
C LEU A 258 42.30 -44.64 -8.88
N GLU A 259 43.17 -44.82 -7.91
CA GLU A 259 43.51 -46.12 -7.33
C GLU A 259 42.44 -46.55 -6.31
N ALA A 260 42.09 -47.83 -6.31
CA ALA A 260 41.17 -48.40 -5.34
C ALA A 260 41.80 -48.45 -3.93
N ASP A 261 40.97 -48.22 -2.91
CA ASP A 261 41.30 -48.04 -1.50
C ASP A 261 42.26 -46.89 -1.18
N MET A 262 42.48 -45.96 -2.12
CA MET A 262 43.28 -44.76 -1.91
C MET A 262 42.42 -43.56 -1.52
N ARG A 263 43.00 -42.67 -0.71
CA ARG A 263 42.36 -41.45 -0.24
C ARG A 263 42.84 -40.24 -1.04
N TYR A 264 41.90 -39.43 -1.47
CA TYR A 264 42.10 -38.23 -2.27
C TYR A 264 41.53 -37.02 -1.54
N ALA A 265 42.09 -35.83 -1.80
CA ALA A 265 41.55 -34.56 -1.33
C ALA A 265 41.29 -33.63 -2.51
N TRP A 266 40.21 -32.86 -2.46
CA TRP A 266 39.81 -31.99 -3.54
C TRP A 266 39.25 -30.66 -3.01
N ARG A 267 39.48 -29.59 -3.77
CA ARG A 267 38.92 -28.26 -3.50
C ARG A 267 38.60 -27.54 -4.80
N VAL A 268 37.78 -26.51 -4.68
CA VAL A 268 37.43 -25.64 -5.80
C VAL A 268 37.76 -24.20 -5.45
N GLN A 269 38.44 -23.50 -6.36
CA GLN A 269 38.68 -22.07 -6.25
C GLN A 269 37.72 -21.30 -7.16
N ALA A 270 36.98 -20.34 -6.61
CA ALA A 270 36.25 -19.35 -7.40
C ALA A 270 37.16 -18.17 -7.79
N ILE A 271 37.19 -17.84 -9.07
CA ILE A 271 38.02 -16.79 -9.67
C ILE A 271 37.10 -15.84 -10.44
N ASP A 272 37.10 -14.56 -10.07
CA ASP A 272 36.38 -13.52 -10.82
C ASP A 272 37.24 -13.08 -12.01
N ARG A 273 36.68 -13.14 -13.23
CA ARG A 273 37.36 -12.73 -14.47
C ARG A 273 37.64 -11.23 -14.52
N SER A 274 36.81 -10.42 -13.88
CA SER A 274 36.98 -8.96 -13.85
C SER A 274 37.96 -8.48 -12.78
N GLY A 275 38.40 -9.36 -11.87
CA GLY A 275 39.30 -9.02 -10.76
C GLY A 275 38.73 -7.97 -9.79
N THR A 276 37.42 -7.72 -9.84
CA THR A 276 36.75 -6.62 -9.14
C THR A 276 36.17 -7.10 -7.81
N ASP A 277 35.72 -8.36 -7.75
CA ASP A 277 35.24 -8.97 -6.52
C ASP A 277 36.32 -9.77 -5.80
N ARG A 278 36.36 -9.64 -4.47
CA ARG A 278 37.23 -10.43 -3.60
C ARG A 278 36.44 -11.52 -2.91
N PHE A 279 36.80 -12.77 -3.18
CA PHE A 279 36.26 -13.91 -2.47
C PHE A 279 36.91 -14.06 -1.09
N ARG A 280 36.13 -14.50 -0.10
CA ARG A 280 36.68 -14.98 1.17
C ARG A 280 37.62 -16.16 0.89
N ASN A 281 38.73 -16.25 1.64
CA ASN A 281 39.74 -17.30 1.47
C ASN A 281 40.34 -17.40 0.04
N ASN A 282 40.49 -16.28 -0.66
CA ASN A 282 40.95 -16.23 -2.07
C ASN A 282 40.14 -17.12 -3.02
N GLY A 283 38.87 -17.37 -2.69
CA GLY A 283 37.96 -18.18 -3.49
C GLY A 283 38.07 -19.68 -3.25
N TYR A 284 39.04 -20.14 -2.46
CA TYR A 284 39.18 -21.56 -2.14
C TYR A 284 38.07 -22.01 -1.21
N SER A 285 37.37 -23.07 -1.62
CA SER A 285 36.51 -23.86 -0.75
C SER A 285 37.32 -24.50 0.38
N GLU A 286 36.60 -25.04 1.38
CA GLU A 286 37.20 -26.02 2.27
C GLU A 286 37.66 -27.24 1.48
N LEU A 287 38.67 -27.94 2.00
CA LEU A 287 39.24 -29.12 1.35
C LEU A 287 38.45 -30.35 1.78
N TYR A 288 37.81 -31.03 0.82
CA TYR A 288 37.11 -32.28 1.09
C TYR A 288 37.98 -33.48 0.73
N SER A 289 37.91 -34.56 1.51
CA SER A 289 38.61 -35.80 1.24
C SER A 289 37.63 -36.95 1.00
N PHE A 290 38.02 -37.94 0.20
CA PHE A 290 37.24 -39.15 -0.03
C PHE A 290 38.17 -40.34 -0.26
N THR A 291 37.70 -41.55 0.04
CA THR A 291 38.39 -42.81 -0.26
C THR A 291 37.69 -43.46 -1.45
N TYR A 292 38.43 -43.71 -2.52
CA TYR A 292 37.89 -44.37 -3.71
C TYR A 292 38.06 -45.88 -3.55
N GLY A 293 37.00 -46.68 -3.69
CA GLY A 293 37.06 -48.14 -3.71
C GLY A 293 36.54 -48.90 -2.48
N SER A 294 36.23 -48.23 -1.35
CA SER A 294 35.75 -48.92 -0.14
C SER A 294 34.22 -48.87 0.01
N GLN A 295 33.59 -50.01 0.35
CA GLN A 295 32.17 -50.10 0.66
C GLN A 295 31.91 -49.95 2.17
N GLU A 296 30.88 -49.19 2.55
CA GLU A 296 30.23 -49.30 3.87
C GLU A 296 28.96 -50.15 3.75
N PRO A 297 28.66 -51.03 4.72
CA PRO A 297 27.45 -51.82 4.70
C PRO A 297 26.22 -50.93 4.94
N ASN A 298 25.15 -51.20 4.18
CA ASN A 298 23.82 -50.60 4.35
C ASN A 298 23.36 -50.65 5.82
N VAL A 299 23.33 -49.49 6.51
CA VAL A 299 22.74 -49.38 7.84
C VAL A 299 21.95 -48.07 7.91
N LEU A 300 20.76 -47.97 7.31
CA LEU A 300 19.76 -46.96 7.70
C LEU A 300 18.33 -47.37 7.31
N GLN A 301 17.84 -48.44 7.92
CA GLN A 301 16.42 -48.61 8.19
C GLN A 301 16.33 -48.88 9.70
N GLY A 302 15.94 -47.88 10.51
CA GLY A 302 15.75 -48.08 11.95
C GLY A 302 16.22 -46.98 12.91
N TYR A 303 16.84 -45.89 12.44
CA TYR A 303 17.16 -44.72 13.29
C TYR A 303 16.06 -43.65 13.23
N GLY A 304 14.82 -44.08 13.46
CA GLY A 304 13.70 -43.16 13.64
C GLY A 304 13.94 -42.26 14.87
N VAL A 305 13.56 -40.98 14.75
CA VAL A 305 13.53 -40.07 15.89
C VAL A 305 12.14 -40.15 16.51
N ASP A 306 12.05 -40.76 17.69
CA ASP A 306 10.78 -40.90 18.39
C ASP A 306 10.42 -39.65 19.20
N SER A 307 9.12 -39.46 19.43
CA SER A 307 8.59 -38.46 20.37
C SER A 307 8.91 -37.00 20.01
N LEU A 308 8.92 -36.65 18.71
CA LEU A 308 8.89 -35.24 18.31
C LEU A 308 7.61 -34.60 18.87
N ALA A 309 7.79 -33.67 19.80
CA ALA A 309 6.73 -32.88 20.38
C ALA A 309 6.95 -31.40 20.05
N VAL A 310 5.90 -30.74 19.61
CA VAL A 310 5.91 -29.30 19.33
C VAL A 310 4.93 -28.63 20.27
N VAL A 311 5.39 -27.63 20.99
CA VAL A 311 4.58 -26.83 21.92
C VAL A 311 4.68 -25.35 21.57
N THR A 312 3.62 -24.59 21.83
CA THR A 312 3.63 -23.14 21.62
C THR A 312 4.65 -22.47 22.53
N ALA A 313 5.43 -21.55 21.96
CA ALA A 313 6.21 -20.55 22.69
C ALA A 313 5.69 -19.14 22.33
N PRO A 314 5.05 -18.40 23.25
CA PRO A 314 4.46 -17.10 22.92
C PRO A 314 5.47 -16.05 22.38
N PRO A 315 5.03 -15.06 21.56
CA PRO A 315 3.68 -14.90 20.98
C PRO A 315 3.46 -15.63 19.64
N ARG A 316 4.52 -15.82 18.83
CA ARG A 316 4.45 -16.49 17.51
C ARG A 316 5.58 -17.49 17.31
N ASN A 317 6.04 -18.14 18.38
CA ASN A 317 7.12 -19.12 18.31
C ASN A 317 6.58 -20.53 18.61
N ALA A 318 7.28 -21.54 18.13
CA ALA A 318 7.07 -22.92 18.57
C ALA A 318 8.37 -23.47 19.12
N ARG A 319 8.28 -24.34 20.12
CA ARG A 319 9.42 -25.11 20.61
C ARG A 319 9.22 -26.55 20.21
N ALA A 320 10.13 -27.07 19.39
CA ALA A 320 10.20 -28.47 19.05
C ALA A 320 11.19 -29.17 20.00
N SER A 321 10.84 -30.33 20.52
CA SER A 321 11.67 -31.17 21.37
C SER A 321 11.48 -32.64 21.02
N TRP A 322 12.53 -33.45 21.14
CA TRP A 322 12.50 -34.87 20.81
C TRP A 322 13.38 -35.68 21.77
N ALA A 323 13.20 -37.00 21.79
CA ALA A 323 14.05 -37.90 22.56
C ALA A 323 15.42 -38.07 21.89
N ALA A 324 16.48 -38.19 22.68
CA ALA A 324 17.82 -38.42 22.16
C ALA A 324 17.93 -39.83 21.55
N THR A 325 18.24 -39.93 20.26
CA THR A 325 18.54 -41.20 19.57
C THR A 325 19.99 -41.61 19.87
N PRO A 326 20.25 -42.81 20.43
CA PRO A 326 21.60 -43.22 20.77
C PRO A 326 22.52 -43.37 19.54
N GLY A 327 23.71 -42.77 19.61
CA GLY A 327 24.76 -42.95 18.60
C GLY A 327 24.58 -42.16 17.31
N VAL A 328 23.83 -41.05 17.34
CA VAL A 328 23.66 -40.09 16.23
C VAL A 328 24.40 -38.78 16.55
N ASP A 329 24.87 -38.08 15.51
CA ASP A 329 25.74 -36.90 15.63
C ASP A 329 24.96 -35.58 15.66
N SER A 330 23.85 -35.52 14.91
CA SER A 330 23.02 -34.31 14.81
C SER A 330 21.61 -34.65 14.31
N TYR A 331 20.70 -33.69 14.44
CA TYR A 331 19.33 -33.77 13.96
C TYR A 331 19.03 -32.66 12.96
N GLU A 332 18.07 -32.93 12.08
CA GLU A 332 17.54 -31.96 11.13
C GLU A 332 16.02 -31.89 11.27
N LEU A 333 15.55 -30.78 11.85
CA LEU A 333 14.13 -30.47 11.95
C LEU A 333 13.70 -29.76 10.67
N SER A 334 12.74 -30.32 9.95
CA SER A 334 12.11 -29.72 8.79
C SER A 334 10.68 -29.33 9.13
N TYR A 335 10.25 -28.13 8.76
CA TYR A 335 8.87 -27.68 8.95
C TYR A 335 8.35 -26.89 7.75
N ARG A 336 7.04 -26.94 7.53
CA ARG A 336 6.36 -26.16 6.48
C ARG A 336 4.92 -25.85 6.88
N CYS A 337 4.35 -24.80 6.31
CA CYS A 337 2.91 -24.56 6.41
C CYS A 337 2.17 -25.57 5.52
N VAL A 338 1.08 -26.16 6.02
CA VAL A 338 0.22 -27.07 5.25
C VAL A 338 -0.25 -26.34 3.98
N GLY A 339 -0.07 -26.96 2.81
CA GLY A 339 -0.41 -26.38 1.50
C GLY A 339 0.74 -25.69 0.77
N PHE A 340 1.94 -25.65 1.35
CA PHE A 340 3.17 -25.21 0.67
C PHE A 340 4.12 -26.38 0.45
N ASP A 341 4.82 -26.41 -0.70
CA ASP A 341 5.68 -27.55 -1.06
C ASP A 341 7.10 -27.44 -0.50
N THR A 342 7.52 -26.26 -0.07
CA THR A 342 8.89 -25.98 0.39
C THR A 342 9.04 -26.22 1.89
N TRP A 343 10.04 -27.04 2.26
CA TRP A 343 10.42 -27.30 3.65
C TRP A 343 11.50 -26.31 4.13
N THR A 344 11.27 -25.68 5.27
CA THR A 344 12.30 -24.93 6.00
C THR A 344 13.07 -25.88 6.90
N ILE A 345 14.40 -25.84 6.83
CA ILE A 345 15.28 -26.79 7.51
C ILE A 345 16.07 -26.08 8.62
N MET A 346 16.03 -26.67 9.82
CA MET A 346 16.77 -26.21 11.00
C MET A 346 17.63 -27.35 11.56
N PRO A 347 18.97 -27.25 11.47
CA PRO A 347 19.86 -28.22 12.09
C PRO A 347 19.92 -28.02 13.62
N SER A 348 20.14 -29.10 14.36
CA SER A 348 20.40 -29.06 15.80
C SER A 348 21.33 -30.18 16.24
N THR A 349 22.26 -29.87 17.14
CA THR A 349 23.05 -30.87 17.87
C THR A 349 22.44 -31.20 19.25
N GLY A 350 21.46 -30.41 19.69
CA GLY A 350 20.69 -30.64 20.92
C GLY A 350 19.35 -31.32 20.65
N CYS A 351 18.59 -31.62 21.70
CA CYS A 351 17.29 -32.29 21.60
C CYS A 351 16.08 -31.33 21.60
N GLN A 352 16.33 -30.03 21.35
CA GLN A 352 15.29 -29.00 21.33
C GLN A 352 15.68 -27.83 20.41
N LEU A 353 14.68 -27.17 19.80
CA LEU A 353 14.83 -25.96 18.99
C LEU A 353 13.68 -24.98 19.23
N LEU A 354 13.99 -23.69 19.24
CA LEU A 354 13.01 -22.60 19.22
C LEU A 354 12.85 -22.11 17.77
N ILE A 355 11.63 -22.15 17.25
CA ILE A 355 11.27 -21.73 15.89
C ILE A 355 10.56 -20.38 15.99
N PRO A 356 11.17 -19.28 15.50
CA PRO A 356 10.57 -17.95 15.61
C PRO A 356 9.56 -17.67 14.48
N THR A 357 8.66 -16.71 14.73
CA THR A 357 7.87 -16.01 13.68
C THR A 357 6.96 -16.91 12.81
N LEU A 358 6.26 -17.85 13.43
CA LEU A 358 5.26 -18.68 12.75
C LEU A 358 3.93 -17.95 12.55
N ALA A 359 3.26 -18.22 11.43
CA ALA A 359 1.96 -17.65 11.11
C ALA A 359 0.88 -18.16 12.09
N PRO A 360 0.02 -17.30 12.63
CA PRO A 360 -0.99 -17.67 13.61
C PRO A 360 -2.14 -18.42 12.94
N SER A 361 -2.86 -19.26 13.69
CA SER A 361 -3.95 -20.11 13.19
C SER A 361 -3.59 -21.07 12.03
N ALA A 362 -2.36 -20.99 11.52
CA ALA A 362 -1.88 -21.85 10.45
C ALA A 362 -1.42 -23.19 11.03
N THR A 363 -1.70 -24.26 10.29
CA THR A 363 -1.21 -25.59 10.62
C THR A 363 0.13 -25.82 9.95
N PHE A 364 1.13 -26.20 10.73
CA PHE A 364 2.45 -26.56 10.25
C PHE A 364 2.66 -28.06 10.41
N GLU A 365 3.31 -28.66 9.43
CA GLU A 365 3.78 -30.04 9.52
C GLU A 365 5.27 -30.01 9.88
N PHE A 366 5.65 -30.79 10.89
CA PHE A 366 7.01 -30.95 11.35
C PHE A 366 7.45 -32.39 11.13
N ARG A 367 8.69 -32.58 10.67
CA ARG A 367 9.37 -33.87 10.68
C ARG A 367 10.82 -33.67 11.04
N ILE A 368 11.38 -34.64 11.74
CA ILE A 368 12.78 -34.65 12.13
C ILE A 368 13.44 -35.95 11.71
N ARG A 369 14.71 -35.89 11.31
CA ARG A 369 15.55 -37.06 11.06
C ARG A 369 16.90 -36.91 11.76
N ALA A 370 17.46 -38.04 12.15
CA ALA A 370 18.79 -38.09 12.75
C ALA A 370 19.87 -38.31 11.69
N ARG A 371 21.08 -37.85 11.98
CA ARG A 371 22.26 -38.02 11.15
C ARG A 371 23.32 -38.81 11.90
N LYS A 372 23.91 -39.80 11.24
CA LYS A 372 25.11 -40.49 11.71
C LYS A 372 26.12 -40.53 10.58
N GLY A 373 27.25 -39.84 10.73
CA GLY A 373 28.20 -39.60 9.64
C GLY A 373 27.55 -38.88 8.45
N GLN A 374 27.66 -39.44 7.24
CA GLN A 374 27.04 -38.89 6.02
C GLN A 374 25.65 -39.45 5.73
N GLN A 375 25.18 -40.39 6.54
CA GLN A 375 23.90 -41.04 6.30
C GLN A 375 22.80 -40.40 7.16
N TRP A 376 21.64 -40.22 6.53
CA TRP A 376 20.43 -39.63 7.12
C TRP A 376 19.40 -40.71 7.41
N GLY A 377 19.03 -40.84 8.67
CA GLY A 377 17.96 -41.75 9.10
C GLY A 377 16.63 -41.39 8.45
N ASP A 378 15.68 -42.30 8.59
CA ASP A 378 14.30 -42.06 8.17
C ASP A 378 13.73 -40.84 8.90
N TYR A 379 12.84 -40.11 8.21
CA TYR A 379 12.07 -39.07 8.87
C TYR A 379 11.12 -39.71 9.87
N SER A 380 11.00 -39.09 11.04
CA SER A 380 9.90 -39.31 11.97
C SER A 380 8.54 -39.09 11.30
N GLU A 381 7.50 -39.63 11.92
CA GLU A 381 6.12 -39.32 11.53
C GLU A 381 5.86 -37.81 11.54
N LEU A 382 5.00 -37.36 10.64
CA LEU A 382 4.62 -35.96 10.55
C LEU A 382 3.85 -35.56 11.80
N VAL A 383 4.37 -34.56 12.50
CA VAL A 383 3.68 -33.91 13.61
C VAL A 383 3.00 -32.67 13.07
N ASN A 384 1.67 -32.71 13.03
CA ASN A 384 0.87 -31.54 12.69
C ASN A 384 0.65 -30.72 13.95
N PHE A 385 1.05 -29.45 13.88
CA PHE A 385 0.90 -28.51 14.97
C PHE A 385 0.27 -27.22 14.45
N THR A 386 -0.93 -26.93 14.94
CA THR A 386 -1.65 -25.70 14.62
C THR A 386 -1.23 -24.63 15.61
N MET A 387 -0.67 -23.53 15.09
CA MET A 387 -0.38 -22.36 15.92
C MET A 387 -1.70 -21.89 16.57
N PRO A 388 -1.70 -21.53 17.87
CA PRO A 388 -2.91 -21.05 18.50
C PRO A 388 -3.52 -19.90 17.71
N THR A 389 -4.84 -19.85 17.68
CA THR A 389 -5.54 -18.66 17.22
C THR A 389 -5.07 -17.47 18.06
N PRO A 390 -4.72 -16.32 17.45
CA PRO A 390 -4.39 -15.12 18.20
C PRO A 390 -5.45 -14.88 19.25
N LYS A 391 -5.04 -14.57 20.48
CA LYS A 391 -6.01 -14.16 21.50
C LYS A 391 -6.78 -12.96 20.94
N PRO A 392 -8.12 -12.93 21.06
CA PRO A 392 -8.89 -11.77 20.66
C PRO A 392 -8.31 -10.54 21.34
N VAL A 393 -7.91 -9.55 20.55
CA VAL A 393 -7.60 -8.24 21.11
C VAL A 393 -8.93 -7.71 21.66
N PRO A 394 -9.02 -7.36 22.95
CA PRO A 394 -10.26 -6.86 23.53
C PRO A 394 -10.78 -5.66 22.74
N PRO A 395 -12.10 -5.55 22.51
CA PRO A 395 -12.67 -4.36 21.90
C PRO A 395 -12.22 -3.11 22.65
N CYS A 396 -11.77 -2.10 21.91
CA CYS A 396 -11.38 -0.82 22.50
C CYS A 396 -12.57 -0.26 23.31
N GLY A 397 -12.43 -0.16 24.64
CA GLY A 397 -13.49 0.35 25.53
C GLY A 397 -13.75 -0.50 26.77
N GLU A 398 -13.22 -1.72 26.87
CA GLU A 398 -13.25 -2.48 28.12
C GLU A 398 -11.97 -2.23 28.95
N THR A 399 -12.13 -2.01 30.26
CA THR A 399 -11.02 -2.04 31.20
C THR A 399 -10.54 -3.49 31.31
N THR A 400 -9.54 -3.84 30.52
CA THR A 400 -8.90 -5.16 30.61
C THR A 400 -8.25 -5.31 31.98
N ASP A 401 -8.47 -6.45 32.63
CA ASP A 401 -7.69 -6.88 33.79
C ASP A 401 -6.20 -6.64 33.56
N THR A 402 -5.53 -6.17 34.61
CA THR A 402 -4.10 -5.89 34.59
C THR A 402 -3.35 -7.14 34.12
N VAL A 403 -2.66 -7.05 32.97
CA VAL A 403 -1.85 -8.16 32.46
C VAL A 403 -0.78 -8.50 33.49
N HIS A 404 -0.98 -9.58 34.24
CA HIS A 404 -0.03 -10.04 35.26
C HIS A 404 1.19 -10.67 34.59
N ILE A 405 2.27 -9.89 34.48
CA ILE A 405 3.57 -10.36 34.00
C ILE A 405 4.34 -10.96 35.17
N THR A 406 4.56 -12.28 35.14
CA THR A 406 5.32 -13.01 36.17
C THR A 406 6.82 -13.10 35.87
N ASN A 407 7.19 -13.08 34.59
CA ASN A 407 8.60 -13.11 34.15
C ASN A 407 9.19 -11.70 34.05
N THR A 408 10.16 -11.39 34.92
CA THR A 408 10.84 -10.08 34.95
C THR A 408 12.29 -10.13 34.46
N VAL A 409 12.77 -11.30 33.99
CA VAL A 409 14.14 -11.48 33.49
C VAL A 409 14.29 -10.70 32.19
N ARG A 410 15.15 -9.68 32.20
CA ARG A 410 15.36 -8.77 31.07
C ARG A 410 16.03 -9.47 29.89
N LEU A 411 15.49 -9.24 28.70
CA LEU A 411 16.08 -9.67 27.45
C LEU A 411 17.32 -8.82 27.13
N THR A 412 18.46 -9.47 26.85
CA THR A 412 19.74 -8.79 26.60
C THR A 412 19.89 -8.30 25.16
N GLU A 413 19.31 -9.03 24.21
CA GLU A 413 19.39 -8.77 22.77
C GLU A 413 18.04 -9.03 22.08
N ILE A 414 17.70 -8.22 21.08
CA ILE A 414 16.50 -8.37 20.27
C ILE A 414 16.81 -7.95 18.83
N PHE A 415 16.28 -8.67 17.85
CA PHE A 415 16.61 -8.47 16.44
C PHE A 415 15.45 -7.84 15.66
N PRO A 416 15.72 -7.06 14.60
CA PRO A 416 14.70 -6.70 13.61
C PRO A 416 13.97 -7.96 13.07
N GLY A 417 12.66 -7.86 12.88
CA GLY A 417 11.77 -8.97 12.52
C GLY A 417 11.11 -9.68 13.71
N THR A 418 11.57 -9.43 14.95
CA THR A 418 11.00 -10.05 16.16
C THR A 418 9.60 -9.51 16.47
N THR A 419 8.65 -10.40 16.77
CA THR A 419 7.33 -10.03 17.31
C THR A 419 7.35 -10.08 18.85
N VAL A 420 6.94 -8.99 19.49
CA VAL A 420 6.83 -8.81 20.95
C VAL A 420 5.38 -8.52 21.34
N THR A 421 5.02 -8.73 22.60
CA THR A 421 3.69 -8.37 23.13
C THR A 421 3.75 -7.17 24.07
N ALA A 422 2.89 -6.18 23.85
CA ALA A 422 2.64 -5.09 24.78
C ALA A 422 1.20 -5.20 25.31
N GLY A 423 1.02 -5.75 26.50
CA GLY A 423 -0.30 -6.12 27.01
C GLY A 423 -0.97 -7.17 26.09
N PRO A 424 -2.21 -6.96 25.62
CA PRO A 424 -2.89 -7.86 24.68
C PRO A 424 -2.44 -7.67 23.21
N PHE A 425 -1.60 -6.68 22.90
CA PHE A 425 -1.25 -6.32 21.53
C PHE A 425 0.07 -6.94 21.07
N GLU A 426 0.11 -7.42 19.83
CA GLU A 426 1.33 -7.91 19.18
C GLU A 426 1.97 -6.82 18.33
N VAL A 427 3.29 -6.66 18.45
CA VAL A 427 4.08 -5.67 17.74
C VAL A 427 5.27 -6.34 17.07
N THR A 428 5.39 -6.20 15.76
CA THR A 428 6.55 -6.66 15.00
C THR A 428 7.55 -5.52 14.84
N LEU A 429 8.77 -5.74 15.33
CA LEU A 429 9.83 -4.75 15.35
C LEU A 429 10.56 -4.74 13.99
N LEU A 430 10.66 -3.59 13.35
CA LEU A 430 11.32 -3.45 12.03
C LEU A 430 12.73 -2.86 12.14
N LYS A 431 12.94 -1.97 13.12
CA LYS A 431 14.22 -1.37 13.46
C LYS A 431 14.34 -1.39 14.96
N VAL A 432 15.43 -1.90 15.50
CA VAL A 432 15.67 -1.89 16.94
C VAL A 432 17.10 -1.49 17.23
N LYS A 433 17.26 -0.64 18.24
CA LYS A 433 18.52 -0.16 18.79
C LYS A 433 18.47 -0.32 20.30
N ARG A 434 19.54 -0.86 20.88
CA ARG A 434 19.69 -0.93 22.33
C ARG A 434 20.22 0.41 22.86
N ASN A 435 19.57 0.93 23.89
CA ASN A 435 19.99 2.11 24.63
C ASN A 435 21.05 1.73 25.67
N ALA A 436 21.85 2.71 26.10
CA ALA A 436 22.89 2.53 27.12
C ALA A 436 22.33 2.03 28.46
N ASN A 437 21.09 2.39 28.80
CA ASN A 437 20.38 1.96 30.01
C ASN A 437 19.79 0.53 29.93
N GLY A 438 20.00 -0.20 28.82
CA GLY A 438 19.48 -1.55 28.62
C GLY A 438 18.02 -1.64 28.13
N SER A 439 17.37 -0.51 27.87
CA SER A 439 16.11 -0.46 27.12
C SER A 439 16.34 -0.48 25.60
N PHE A 440 15.27 -0.59 24.83
CA PHE A 440 15.28 -0.62 23.37
C PHE A 440 14.51 0.57 22.80
N ALA A 441 15.01 1.12 21.71
CA ALA A 441 14.39 2.15 20.89
C ALA A 441 14.27 1.64 19.45
N GLY A 442 13.22 2.01 18.73
CA GLY A 442 12.98 1.42 17.44
C GLY A 442 11.68 1.84 16.76
N GLU A 443 11.47 1.28 15.58
CA GLU A 443 10.27 1.41 14.77
C GLU A 443 9.75 0.02 14.45
N GLY A 444 8.44 -0.12 14.33
CA GLY A 444 7.79 -1.39 14.03
C GLY A 444 6.38 -1.18 13.51
N TYR A 445 5.61 -2.25 13.49
CA TYR A 445 4.17 -2.17 13.32
C TYR A 445 3.44 -3.04 14.35
N GLY A 446 2.35 -2.51 14.91
CA GLY A 446 1.39 -3.27 15.71
C GLY A 446 0.35 -3.92 14.81
N ILE A 447 -0.13 -5.12 15.16
CA ILE A 447 -1.24 -5.78 14.49
C ILE A 447 -2.51 -5.63 15.33
N LEU A 448 -3.57 -5.11 14.72
CA LEU A 448 -4.92 -5.11 15.29
C LEU A 448 -5.80 -6.06 14.46
N PRO A 449 -6.48 -7.03 15.09
CA PRO A 449 -7.47 -7.83 14.39
C PRO A 449 -8.64 -6.93 14.00
N PHE A 450 -8.95 -6.88 12.70
CA PHE A 450 -10.02 -6.06 12.15
C PHE A 450 -10.75 -6.81 11.03
N MET A 451 -12.03 -7.12 11.22
CA MET A 451 -12.91 -7.78 10.24
C MET A 451 -12.25 -8.94 9.47
N ASN A 452 -11.83 -9.99 10.18
CA ASN A 452 -11.16 -11.18 9.63
C ASN A 452 -9.81 -10.93 8.93
N ALA A 453 -9.23 -9.73 9.05
CA ALA A 453 -7.91 -9.36 8.54
C ALA A 453 -7.01 -8.71 9.61
N GLU A 454 -5.70 -8.70 9.39
CA GLU A 454 -4.70 -8.09 10.28
C GLU A 454 -4.37 -6.66 9.83
N MET A 455 -4.85 -5.63 10.56
CA MET A 455 -4.50 -4.22 10.31
C MET A 455 -3.12 -3.90 10.91
N ARG A 456 -2.20 -3.32 10.11
CA ARG A 456 -0.83 -3.00 10.54
C ARG A 456 -0.65 -1.50 10.78
N LEU A 457 -0.42 -1.10 12.02
CA LEU A 457 -0.20 0.29 12.41
C LEU A 457 1.28 0.57 12.69
N LYS A 458 1.85 1.63 12.10
CA LYS A 458 3.24 2.02 12.37
C LYS A 458 3.39 2.46 13.83
N VAL A 459 4.40 1.94 14.52
CA VAL A 459 4.75 2.32 15.89
C VAL A 459 6.20 2.79 15.99
N LYS A 460 6.48 3.64 16.97
CA LYS A 460 7.83 4.10 17.29
C LYS A 460 8.01 4.19 18.80
N PHE A 461 9.03 3.55 19.33
CA PHE A 461 9.28 3.48 20.77
C PHE A 461 10.71 3.90 21.09
N THR A 462 10.93 4.45 22.28
CA THR A 462 12.23 5.03 22.66
C THR A 462 12.83 4.42 23.92
N ASN A 463 12.01 3.82 24.80
CA ASN A 463 12.46 3.27 26.08
C ASN A 463 11.70 1.97 26.45
N ALA A 464 11.55 1.04 25.51
CA ALA A 464 10.85 -0.23 25.74
C ALA A 464 11.79 -1.29 26.34
N VAL A 465 11.35 -2.02 27.37
CA VAL A 465 12.11 -3.12 27.99
C VAL A 465 11.30 -4.40 27.85
N PHE A 466 11.92 -5.45 27.30
CA PHE A 466 11.28 -6.74 27.09
C PHE A 466 11.86 -7.80 28.03
N ASN A 467 11.05 -8.78 28.44
CA ASN A 467 11.52 -9.97 29.15
C ASN A 467 11.94 -11.09 28.19
N THR A 468 12.50 -12.18 28.71
CA THR A 468 12.86 -13.39 27.94
C THR A 468 11.67 -14.13 27.31
N SER A 469 10.44 -13.75 27.67
CA SER A 469 9.20 -14.20 27.02
C SER A 469 8.70 -13.22 25.94
N PHE A 470 9.52 -12.25 25.53
CA PHE A 470 9.19 -11.21 24.54
C PHE A 470 8.00 -10.32 24.91
N GLN A 471 7.75 -10.13 26.21
CA GLN A 471 6.69 -9.27 26.73
C GLN A 471 7.26 -7.93 27.20
N LEU A 472 6.56 -6.83 26.93
CA LEU A 472 6.91 -5.49 27.40
C LEU A 472 6.71 -5.42 28.92
N ILE A 473 7.81 -5.22 29.66
CA ILE A 473 7.81 -5.17 31.13
C ILE A 473 8.05 -3.77 31.69
N ALA A 474 8.54 -2.84 30.87
CA ALA A 474 8.65 -1.41 31.21
C ALA A 474 8.74 -0.56 29.94
N GLY A 475 8.28 0.70 30.00
CA GLY A 475 8.25 1.62 28.87
C GLY A 475 6.92 1.61 28.11
N SER A 476 6.87 2.30 26.96
CA SER A 476 5.67 2.40 26.11
C SER A 476 6.01 2.31 24.63
N ILE A 477 5.05 1.85 23.83
CA ILE A 477 5.14 1.74 22.37
C ILE A 477 4.00 2.56 21.74
N PRO A 478 4.19 3.86 21.48
CA PRO A 478 3.17 4.69 20.86
C PRO A 478 3.05 4.44 19.35
N VAL A 479 1.82 4.58 18.84
CA VAL A 479 1.49 4.55 17.42
C VAL A 479 1.83 5.91 16.78
N CYS A 480 2.38 5.91 15.56
CA CYS A 480 2.71 7.14 14.84
C CYS A 480 1.49 7.65 14.05
N THR A 481 1.03 8.87 14.32
CA THR A 481 -0.17 9.49 13.72
C THR A 481 0.12 10.51 12.61
N ASN A 482 1.39 10.82 12.32
CA ASN A 482 1.75 11.83 11.31
C ASN A 482 1.53 11.28 9.88
N TYR A 483 0.28 11.35 9.41
CA TYR A 483 -0.10 11.15 8.02
C TYR A 483 0.33 12.37 7.19
N THR A 484 1.04 12.15 6.09
CA THR A 484 1.33 13.17 5.08
C THR A 484 0.86 12.61 3.74
N PRO A 485 -0.20 13.17 3.13
CA PRO A 485 -0.73 12.69 1.86
C PRO A 485 0.38 12.64 0.80
N GLY A 486 0.53 11.50 0.12
CA GLY A 486 1.53 11.31 -0.94
C GLY A 486 2.96 10.95 -0.48
N SER A 487 3.20 10.75 0.83
CA SER A 487 4.41 10.06 1.26
C SER A 487 4.21 8.55 1.07
N ASN A 488 5.10 7.88 0.34
CA ASN A 488 5.13 6.42 0.19
C ASN A 488 5.40 5.76 1.55
N ALA A 489 4.39 5.76 2.42
CA ALA A 489 4.33 4.96 3.62
C ALA A 489 3.90 3.56 3.20
N ILE A 490 4.54 2.57 3.80
CA ILE A 490 4.33 1.13 3.54
C ILE A 490 2.82 0.82 3.42
N LEU A 491 2.43 0.40 2.21
CA LEU A 491 1.11 -0.03 1.70
C LEU A 491 0.15 1.08 1.26
N GLY A 492 -0.37 0.95 0.02
CA GLY A 492 -1.44 1.76 -0.57
C GLY A 492 -2.77 1.58 0.16
N LEU A 493 -2.83 2.12 1.38
CA LEU A 493 -3.93 2.03 2.34
C LEU A 493 -4.89 3.22 2.25
N ASP A 494 -4.59 4.25 1.45
CA ASP A 494 -5.40 5.46 1.37
C ASP A 494 -6.87 5.09 1.06
N GLY A 495 -7.12 4.25 0.05
CA GLY A 495 -8.47 3.80 -0.30
C GLY A 495 -9.18 2.87 0.71
N ILE A 496 -8.46 2.28 1.68
CA ILE A 496 -9.04 1.46 2.75
C ILE A 496 -9.38 2.32 3.97
N ILE A 497 -8.56 3.32 4.27
CA ILE A 497 -8.76 4.21 5.42
C ILE A 497 -9.79 5.30 5.08
N THR A 498 -9.67 5.97 3.93
CA THR A 498 -10.63 7.01 3.52
C THR A 498 -11.88 6.45 2.86
N GLY A 499 -11.82 5.19 2.39
CA GLY A 499 -12.90 4.56 1.63
C GLY A 499 -12.80 4.81 0.14
N GLY A 500 -13.63 4.09 -0.63
CA GLY A 500 -13.74 4.21 -2.08
C GLY A 500 -12.71 3.42 -2.88
N GLY A 501 -11.76 2.75 -2.23
CA GLY A 501 -10.78 1.90 -2.90
C GLY A 501 -11.43 0.75 -3.67
N GLY A 502 -11.21 0.69 -4.98
CA GLY A 502 -11.63 -0.43 -5.82
C GLY A 502 -13.07 -0.38 -6.34
N THR A 503 -13.82 0.70 -6.12
CA THR A 503 -15.21 0.88 -6.59
C THR A 503 -15.35 2.08 -7.53
N GLY A 504 -16.35 2.04 -8.42
CA GLY A 504 -16.61 3.12 -9.38
C GLY A 504 -15.50 3.28 -10.43
N ILE A 505 -14.82 2.18 -10.78
CA ILE A 505 -13.67 2.18 -11.69
C ILE A 505 -14.13 2.29 -13.13
N ILE A 506 -13.52 3.18 -13.92
CA ILE A 506 -13.79 3.27 -15.35
C ILE A 506 -13.13 2.10 -16.09
N THR A 507 -13.94 1.14 -16.55
CA THR A 507 -13.49 -0.05 -17.29
C THR A 507 -13.63 0.12 -18.81
N ASN A 508 -14.23 1.23 -19.26
CA ASN A 508 -14.56 1.51 -20.66
C ASN A 508 -15.49 0.46 -21.30
N GLY A 509 -16.35 -0.18 -20.49
CA GLY A 509 -17.45 -1.00 -20.97
C GLY A 509 -18.57 -0.21 -21.65
N SER A 510 -19.67 -0.89 -21.95
CA SER A 510 -20.96 -0.28 -22.30
C SER A 510 -21.92 -0.37 -21.11
N GLY A 511 -23.03 0.36 -21.18
CA GLY A 511 -24.15 0.15 -20.27
C GLY A 511 -24.68 -1.30 -20.33
N VAL A 512 -25.11 -1.82 -19.19
CA VAL A 512 -25.63 -3.19 -19.05
C VAL A 512 -27.06 -3.23 -19.57
N THR A 513 -27.40 -4.31 -20.30
CA THR A 513 -28.77 -4.57 -20.73
C THR A 513 -29.37 -5.77 -20.00
N THR A 514 -30.66 -5.69 -19.70
CA THR A 514 -31.44 -6.76 -19.03
C THR A 514 -31.68 -7.94 -19.96
N VAL A 515 -31.92 -7.68 -21.25
CA VAL A 515 -32.22 -8.69 -22.26
C VAL A 515 -31.24 -8.54 -23.43
N THR A 516 -30.57 -9.62 -23.81
CA THR A 516 -29.67 -9.64 -24.99
C THR A 516 -30.21 -10.60 -26.04
N LEU A 517 -30.38 -10.09 -27.26
CA LEU A 517 -30.93 -10.80 -28.41
C LEU A 517 -29.88 -10.89 -29.53
N PRO A 518 -28.89 -11.78 -29.42
CA PRO A 518 -27.70 -11.77 -30.28
C PRO A 518 -27.99 -12.05 -31.76
N ASP A 519 -29.06 -12.79 -32.05
CA ASP A 519 -29.40 -13.24 -33.41
C ASP A 519 -30.49 -12.38 -34.09
N ILE A 520 -30.97 -11.33 -33.42
CA ILE A 520 -32.09 -10.50 -33.89
C ILE A 520 -31.60 -9.09 -34.07
N THR A 521 -31.79 -8.50 -35.25
CA THR A 521 -31.62 -7.05 -35.45
C THR A 521 -32.99 -6.40 -35.41
N ILE A 522 -33.18 -5.38 -34.57
CA ILE A 522 -34.45 -4.66 -34.48
C ILE A 522 -34.35 -3.43 -35.41
N PRO A 523 -34.94 -3.47 -36.61
CA PRO A 523 -34.95 -2.29 -37.48
C PRO A 523 -35.82 -1.19 -36.86
N GLY A 524 -35.65 0.07 -37.28
CA GLY A 524 -36.47 1.19 -36.81
C GLY A 524 -37.99 1.06 -37.09
N THR A 525 -38.42 0.02 -37.81
CA THR A 525 -39.83 -0.38 -38.02
C THR A 525 -40.30 -1.55 -37.16
N GLY A 526 -39.38 -2.22 -36.44
CA GLY A 526 -39.73 -3.24 -35.46
C GLY A 526 -40.35 -2.62 -34.22
N SER A 527 -41.29 -3.32 -33.58
CA SER A 527 -41.91 -2.85 -32.34
C SER A 527 -41.49 -3.73 -31.16
N ILE A 528 -41.02 -3.08 -30.09
CA ILE A 528 -40.90 -3.69 -28.77
C ILE A 528 -42.20 -3.36 -28.05
N THR A 529 -42.85 -4.37 -27.48
CA THR A 529 -44.05 -4.19 -26.67
C THR A 529 -43.88 -4.92 -25.35
N TYR A 530 -44.27 -4.27 -24.25
CA TYR A 530 -44.22 -4.86 -22.92
C TYR A 530 -45.65 -5.19 -22.46
N ASN A 531 -45.84 -6.41 -21.98
CA ASN A 531 -47.08 -6.83 -21.34
C ASN A 531 -46.85 -6.91 -19.81
N PRO A 532 -47.39 -5.97 -19.02
CA PRO A 532 -47.20 -5.95 -17.58
C PRO A 532 -47.84 -7.13 -16.84
N ALA A 533 -48.89 -7.75 -17.40
CA ALA A 533 -49.63 -8.83 -16.72
C ALA A 533 -48.82 -10.14 -16.65
N ASP A 534 -48.04 -10.41 -17.69
CA ASP A 534 -47.26 -11.64 -17.84
C ASP A 534 -45.74 -11.41 -17.72
N SER A 535 -45.32 -10.16 -17.47
CA SER A 535 -43.91 -9.72 -17.44
C SER A 535 -43.11 -10.15 -18.69
N THR A 536 -43.74 -10.07 -19.87
CA THR A 536 -43.13 -10.49 -21.13
C THR A 536 -42.85 -9.30 -22.04
N ILE A 537 -41.69 -9.32 -22.71
CA ILE A 537 -41.39 -8.43 -23.84
C ILE A 537 -41.63 -9.21 -25.13
N THR A 538 -42.41 -8.62 -26.04
CA THR A 538 -42.56 -9.12 -27.40
C THR A 538 -41.87 -8.18 -28.37
N VAL A 539 -40.90 -8.73 -29.11
CA VAL A 539 -40.18 -8.04 -30.19
C VAL A 539 -40.76 -8.52 -31.51
N THR A 540 -41.33 -7.59 -32.29
CA THR A 540 -41.85 -7.87 -33.62
C THR A 540 -40.93 -7.25 -34.66
N THR A 541 -40.35 -8.07 -35.52
CA THR A 541 -39.57 -7.65 -36.70
C THR A 541 -40.38 -7.94 -37.97
N PRO A 542 -40.01 -7.39 -39.15
CA PRO A 542 -40.69 -7.69 -40.41
C PRO A 542 -40.74 -9.18 -40.76
N ASP A 543 -39.75 -9.96 -40.32
CA ASP A 543 -39.57 -11.36 -40.70
C ASP A 543 -39.99 -12.35 -39.58
N THR A 544 -40.03 -11.93 -38.32
CA THR A 544 -40.30 -12.83 -37.18
C THR A 544 -40.82 -12.07 -35.95
N THR A 545 -41.78 -12.67 -35.23
CA THR A 545 -42.22 -12.24 -33.89
C THR A 545 -41.60 -13.15 -32.84
N ILE A 546 -40.90 -12.57 -31.86
CA ILE A 546 -40.22 -13.30 -30.80
C ILE A 546 -40.72 -12.76 -29.46
N THR A 547 -41.30 -13.65 -28.66
CA THR A 547 -41.74 -13.34 -27.30
C THR A 547 -40.70 -13.86 -26.32
N VAL A 548 -40.15 -12.95 -25.52
CA VAL A 548 -39.17 -13.24 -24.48
C VAL A 548 -39.82 -12.99 -23.13
N SER A 549 -39.98 -14.06 -22.35
CA SER A 549 -40.32 -13.91 -20.93
C SER A 549 -39.12 -13.29 -20.21
N VAL A 550 -39.32 -12.18 -19.51
CA VAL A 550 -38.27 -11.58 -18.69
C VAL A 550 -38.24 -12.41 -17.39
N VAL A 551 -37.37 -13.43 -17.34
CA VAL A 551 -37.43 -14.49 -16.30
C VAL A 551 -36.95 -14.03 -14.92
N ASP A 552 -36.31 -12.88 -14.80
CA ASP A 552 -36.00 -12.31 -13.49
C ASP A 552 -36.90 -11.11 -13.25
N ALA A 553 -37.59 -11.11 -12.11
CA ALA A 553 -38.45 -10.01 -11.67
C ALA A 553 -37.64 -8.71 -11.62
N VAL A 554 -37.61 -7.98 -12.73
CA VAL A 554 -37.24 -6.57 -12.77
C VAL A 554 -38.19 -5.90 -11.79
N ALA A 555 -37.66 -5.30 -10.72
CA ALA A 555 -38.49 -4.60 -9.76
C ALA A 555 -39.40 -3.61 -10.53
N ALA A 556 -40.65 -3.46 -10.10
CA ALA A 556 -41.69 -2.75 -10.87
C ALA A 556 -41.31 -1.31 -11.27
N ASP A 557 -40.27 -0.74 -10.66
CA ASP A 557 -39.73 0.60 -10.86
C ASP A 557 -38.42 0.67 -11.68
N GLN A 558 -37.91 -0.44 -12.21
CA GLN A 558 -36.70 -0.44 -13.06
C GLN A 558 -37.02 -0.52 -14.57
N PRO A 559 -36.39 0.31 -15.42
CA PRO A 559 -36.55 0.21 -16.87
C PRO A 559 -35.98 -1.10 -17.40
N ILE A 560 -36.69 -1.72 -18.35
CA ILE A 560 -36.19 -2.92 -19.02
C ILE A 560 -35.28 -2.49 -20.17
N THR A 561 -34.05 -2.97 -20.20
CA THR A 561 -33.08 -2.62 -21.23
C THR A 561 -32.84 -3.81 -22.17
N VAL A 562 -32.88 -3.57 -23.48
CA VAL A 562 -32.77 -4.61 -24.51
C VAL A 562 -31.61 -4.27 -25.44
N SER A 563 -30.72 -5.24 -25.69
CA SER A 563 -29.69 -5.19 -26.73
C SER A 563 -30.04 -6.15 -27.86
N ASP A 564 -29.85 -5.71 -29.10
CA ASP A 564 -30.02 -6.53 -30.31
C ASP A 564 -28.67 -7.03 -30.87
N GLY A 565 -28.71 -7.88 -31.89
CA GLY A 565 -27.56 -8.49 -32.57
C GLY A 565 -26.74 -7.52 -33.42
N ALA A 566 -27.28 -6.34 -33.73
CA ALA A 566 -26.56 -5.26 -34.38
C ALA A 566 -25.87 -4.32 -33.37
N GLY A 567 -26.04 -4.55 -32.07
CA GLY A 567 -25.50 -3.74 -30.98
C GLY A 567 -26.32 -2.48 -30.66
N ASN A 568 -27.55 -2.39 -31.17
CA ASN A 568 -28.49 -1.34 -30.77
C ASN A 568 -29.02 -1.64 -29.38
N THR A 569 -29.24 -0.59 -28.58
CA THR A 569 -29.86 -0.73 -27.26
C THR A 569 -31.13 0.11 -27.16
N PHE A 570 -32.09 -0.41 -26.39
CA PHE A 570 -33.40 0.19 -26.17
C PHE A 570 -33.76 0.11 -24.68
N THR A 571 -34.51 1.10 -24.19
CA THR A 571 -35.16 1.10 -22.88
C THR A 571 -36.66 0.99 -23.04
N VAL A 572 -37.30 0.25 -22.15
CA VAL A 572 -38.75 0.11 -22.04
C VAL A 572 -39.16 0.54 -20.64
N ASP A 573 -40.03 1.54 -20.56
CA ASP A 573 -40.62 1.97 -19.31
C ASP A 573 -41.69 0.94 -18.88
N PRO A 574 -41.55 0.29 -17.70
CA PRO A 574 -42.48 -0.74 -17.25
C PRO A 574 -43.86 -0.19 -16.87
N THR A 575 -43.98 1.11 -16.60
CA THR A 575 -45.23 1.78 -16.18
C THR A 575 -46.02 2.29 -17.38
N THR A 576 -45.35 2.89 -18.36
CA THR A 576 -46.00 3.48 -19.54
C THR A 576 -45.96 2.58 -20.77
N GLY A 577 -45.07 1.58 -20.79
CA GLY A 577 -44.78 0.75 -21.97
C GLY A 577 -44.02 1.50 -23.07
N ALA A 578 -43.56 2.74 -22.80
CA ALA A 578 -42.85 3.56 -23.78
C ALA A 578 -41.47 2.98 -24.09
N VAL A 579 -41.13 2.89 -25.38
CA VAL A 579 -39.84 2.38 -25.86
C VAL A 579 -38.99 3.53 -26.36
N THR A 580 -37.74 3.61 -25.91
CA THR A 580 -36.77 4.61 -26.36
C THR A 580 -35.49 3.92 -26.82
N GLN A 581 -35.02 4.22 -28.02
CA GLN A 581 -33.72 3.74 -28.47
C GLN A 581 -32.61 4.57 -27.80
N THR A 582 -31.63 3.89 -27.20
CA THR A 582 -30.53 4.52 -26.46
C THR A 582 -29.22 4.53 -27.23
N THR A 583 -28.88 3.47 -27.95
CA THR A 583 -27.68 3.42 -28.81
C THR A 583 -27.93 2.82 -30.18
N ASN A 584 -27.11 3.26 -31.13
CA ASN A 584 -26.85 2.59 -32.41
C ASN A 584 -25.54 1.80 -32.30
N GLY A 585 -25.59 0.51 -32.64
CA GLY A 585 -24.41 -0.38 -32.61
C GLY A 585 -23.54 -0.33 -33.87
N THR A 586 -24.05 0.29 -34.94
CA THR A 586 -23.27 0.51 -36.17
C THR A 586 -22.11 1.46 -35.89
N GLY A 587 -20.88 1.00 -36.12
CA GLY A 587 -19.67 1.81 -36.00
C GLY A 587 -19.68 3.02 -36.95
N ILE A 588 -19.00 4.08 -36.56
CA ILE A 588 -18.91 5.32 -37.36
C ILE A 588 -17.74 5.21 -38.34
N PRO A 589 -17.97 5.41 -39.65
CA PRO A 589 -16.90 5.34 -40.65
C PRO A 589 -15.74 6.28 -40.33
N GLY A 590 -14.51 5.76 -40.34
CA GLY A 590 -13.29 6.54 -40.10
C GLY A 590 -12.95 6.83 -38.64
N LEU A 591 -13.72 6.30 -37.68
CA LEU A 591 -13.43 6.42 -36.25
C LEU A 591 -12.70 5.15 -35.73
N PRO A 592 -11.64 5.27 -34.91
CA PRO A 592 -10.95 4.12 -34.31
C PRO A 592 -11.88 3.25 -33.45
N THR A 593 -11.58 1.95 -33.36
CA THR A 593 -12.41 0.98 -32.61
C THR A 593 -12.47 1.23 -31.10
N GLY A 594 -11.51 1.96 -30.50
CA GLY A 594 -11.49 2.34 -29.08
C GLY A 594 -11.81 3.82 -28.79
N PRO A 595 -11.84 4.23 -27.50
CA PRO A 595 -12.02 5.63 -27.12
C PRO A 595 -10.84 6.49 -27.58
N LEU A 596 -11.10 7.74 -27.94
CA LEU A 596 -10.02 8.67 -28.27
C LEU A 596 -9.28 9.09 -27.00
N ALA A 597 -7.95 9.15 -27.08
CA ALA A 597 -7.13 9.53 -25.92
C ALA A 597 -7.39 10.99 -25.50
N PRO A 598 -7.35 11.32 -24.19
CA PRO A 598 -7.54 12.67 -23.67
C PRO A 598 -6.69 13.76 -24.34
N GLY A 599 -5.47 13.42 -24.79
CA GLY A 599 -4.57 14.35 -25.51
C GLY A 599 -5.06 14.77 -26.90
N THR A 600 -6.19 14.25 -27.37
CA THR A 600 -6.87 14.67 -28.61
C THR A 600 -7.97 15.70 -28.35
N PHE A 601 -8.13 16.14 -27.10
CA PHE A 601 -9.08 17.16 -26.71
C PHE A 601 -8.73 18.50 -27.35
N SER A 602 -9.74 19.13 -27.93
CA SER A 602 -9.66 20.42 -28.60
C SER A 602 -10.95 21.17 -28.33
N ASP A 603 -10.83 22.39 -27.82
CA ASP A 603 -11.96 23.30 -27.63
C ASP A 603 -11.91 24.50 -28.59
N GLU A 604 -11.00 24.51 -29.57
CA GLU A 604 -10.72 25.65 -30.44
C GLU A 604 -11.91 26.03 -31.33
N ARG A 605 -12.63 25.02 -31.84
CA ARG A 605 -13.75 25.21 -32.78
C ARG A 605 -15.10 25.13 -32.09
N LEU A 606 -15.24 24.20 -31.16
CA LEU A 606 -16.42 24.02 -30.33
C LEU A 606 -16.05 23.24 -29.06
N SER A 607 -16.89 23.37 -28.03
CA SER A 607 -16.79 22.59 -26.80
C SER A 607 -18.16 22.10 -26.37
N VAL A 608 -18.18 20.93 -25.74
CA VAL A 608 -19.41 20.30 -25.23
C VAL A 608 -19.30 20.17 -23.71
N ALA A 609 -20.27 20.77 -23.01
CA ALA A 609 -20.41 20.63 -21.56
C ALA A 609 -21.59 19.73 -21.24
N PHE A 610 -21.37 18.68 -20.44
CA PHE A 610 -22.44 17.81 -19.97
C PHE A 610 -23.07 18.37 -18.70
N THR A 611 -24.39 18.27 -18.58
CA THR A 611 -25.17 18.69 -17.41
C THR A 611 -26.33 17.73 -17.16
N ALA A 612 -26.80 17.62 -15.92
CA ALA A 612 -28.00 16.84 -15.62
C ALA A 612 -29.23 17.42 -16.35
N ALA A 613 -30.03 16.56 -16.98
CA ALA A 613 -31.31 16.99 -17.56
C ALA A 613 -32.34 17.30 -16.46
N ALA A 614 -33.36 18.09 -16.81
CA ALA A 614 -34.51 18.27 -15.93
C ALA A 614 -35.20 16.91 -15.72
N GLY A 615 -35.43 16.54 -14.47
CA GLY A 615 -35.98 15.22 -14.10
C GLY A 615 -34.96 14.10 -14.01
N ASN A 616 -33.64 14.37 -14.15
CA ASN A 616 -32.61 13.39 -13.78
C ASN A 616 -32.71 13.09 -12.27
N PRO A 617 -33.01 11.85 -11.87
CA PRO A 617 -33.22 11.52 -10.46
C PRO A 617 -31.91 11.28 -9.71
N TYR A 618 -30.76 11.21 -10.38
CA TYR A 618 -29.49 10.80 -9.79
C TYR A 618 -28.43 11.90 -9.82
N ALA A 619 -27.48 11.81 -8.88
CA ALA A 619 -26.46 12.81 -8.64
C ALA A 619 -25.54 13.01 -9.87
N PHE A 620 -25.26 14.29 -10.14
CA PHE A 620 -24.32 14.73 -11.16
C PHE A 620 -23.26 15.59 -10.49
N ASP A 621 -21.99 15.27 -10.75
CA ASP A 621 -20.84 15.98 -10.21
C ASP A 621 -20.12 16.69 -11.35
N PRO A 622 -20.17 18.04 -11.40
CA PRO A 622 -19.55 18.80 -12.48
C PRO A 622 -18.02 18.83 -12.40
N GLY A 623 -17.38 18.31 -11.34
CA GLY A 623 -15.94 18.46 -11.12
C GLY A 623 -15.57 19.86 -10.66
N ASP A 624 -16.18 20.32 -9.56
CA ASP A 624 -15.99 21.70 -9.07
C ASP A 624 -14.55 21.95 -8.59
N SER A 625 -13.90 22.95 -9.20
CA SER A 625 -12.53 23.36 -8.85
C SER A 625 -12.31 23.73 -7.38
N ARG A 626 -13.35 24.00 -6.60
CA ARG A 626 -13.23 24.23 -5.14
C ARG A 626 -12.66 23.02 -4.39
N TYR A 627 -12.80 21.81 -4.92
CA TYR A 627 -12.21 20.60 -4.34
C TYR A 627 -10.75 20.39 -4.73
N SER A 628 -10.19 21.20 -5.63
CA SER A 628 -8.83 21.00 -6.18
C SER A 628 -7.69 21.16 -5.18
N SER A 629 -7.94 21.80 -4.04
CA SER A 629 -6.97 21.88 -2.93
C SER A 629 -6.90 20.58 -2.10
N SER A 630 -7.87 19.67 -2.25
CA SER A 630 -7.88 18.37 -1.58
C SER A 630 -7.29 17.30 -2.49
N ASN A 631 -6.11 16.77 -2.15
CA ASN A 631 -5.48 15.70 -2.95
C ASN A 631 -6.35 14.43 -3.03
N ILE A 632 -7.21 14.18 -2.03
CA ILE A 632 -8.02 12.96 -1.95
C ILE A 632 -9.31 13.13 -2.75
N MET A 633 -10.07 14.20 -2.50
CA MET A 633 -11.31 14.45 -3.24
C MET A 633 -11.03 14.77 -4.71
N TRP A 634 -9.90 15.41 -5.01
CA TRP A 634 -9.55 15.79 -6.39
C TRP A 634 -8.94 14.65 -7.22
N ALA A 635 -8.43 13.58 -6.59
CA ALA A 635 -7.72 12.49 -7.27
C ALA A 635 -8.55 11.80 -8.36
N GLU A 636 -9.87 11.72 -8.16
CA GLU A 636 -10.80 11.05 -9.07
C GLU A 636 -11.04 11.83 -10.38
N TYR A 637 -10.82 13.15 -10.37
CA TYR A 637 -11.05 13.99 -11.55
C TYR A 637 -9.82 14.00 -12.45
N SER A 638 -9.87 13.15 -13.47
CA SER A 638 -8.98 13.32 -14.62
C SER A 638 -9.30 14.63 -15.33
N GLN A 639 -8.27 15.29 -15.82
CA GLN A 639 -8.38 16.59 -16.48
C GLN A 639 -8.08 16.44 -17.97
N LEU A 640 -8.99 16.93 -18.82
CA LEU A 640 -8.66 17.24 -20.20
C LEU A 640 -7.81 18.52 -20.22
N THR A 641 -6.87 18.63 -21.16
CA THR A 641 -6.04 19.83 -21.29
C THR A 641 -6.14 20.36 -22.71
N CYS A 642 -6.53 21.62 -22.86
CA CYS A 642 -6.46 22.33 -24.14
C CYS A 642 -5.79 23.70 -23.92
N GLY A 643 -4.76 24.02 -24.71
CA GLY A 643 -4.06 25.30 -24.60
C GLY A 643 -3.49 25.62 -23.20
N GLY A 644 -3.15 24.59 -22.41
CA GLY A 644 -2.69 24.73 -21.02
C GLY A 644 -3.79 24.93 -19.97
N ARG A 645 -5.08 24.96 -20.36
CA ARG A 645 -6.21 25.01 -19.45
C ARG A 645 -6.68 23.60 -19.09
N ALA A 646 -6.80 23.32 -17.80
CA ALA A 646 -7.40 22.10 -17.27
C ALA A 646 -8.94 22.18 -17.32
N TYR A 647 -9.56 21.10 -17.80
CA TYR A 647 -11.00 20.89 -17.79
C TYR A 647 -11.30 19.59 -17.03
N PRO A 648 -11.87 19.65 -15.81
CA PRO A 648 -12.21 18.46 -15.05
C PRO A 648 -13.33 17.69 -15.76
N ILE A 649 -13.18 16.36 -15.83
CA ILE A 649 -14.20 15.50 -16.44
C ILE A 649 -15.34 15.31 -15.42
N PRO A 650 -16.59 15.68 -15.74
CA PRO A 650 -17.73 15.48 -14.85
C PRO A 650 -18.10 14.00 -14.71
N PHE A 651 -18.85 13.69 -13.66
CA PHE A 651 -19.38 12.35 -13.38
C PHE A 651 -20.91 12.35 -13.26
N GLN A 652 -21.53 11.28 -13.74
CA GLN A 652 -22.94 10.95 -13.53
C GLN A 652 -23.02 9.61 -12.78
N LEU A 653 -23.73 9.59 -11.66
CA LEU A 653 -24.08 8.37 -10.95
C LEU A 653 -25.37 7.78 -11.54
N ILE A 654 -25.38 6.49 -11.85
CA ILE A 654 -26.61 5.77 -12.22
C ILE A 654 -26.63 4.45 -11.46
N PRO A 655 -27.54 4.20 -10.52
CA PRO A 655 -27.58 2.94 -9.80
C PRO A 655 -27.80 1.75 -10.74
N VAL A 656 -27.30 0.57 -10.39
CA VAL A 656 -27.41 -0.63 -11.24
C VAL A 656 -28.86 -0.92 -11.61
N GLY A 657 -29.09 -1.14 -12.91
CA GLY A 657 -30.41 -1.41 -13.49
C GLY A 657 -31.29 -0.16 -13.72
N GLN A 658 -30.77 1.04 -13.45
CA GLN A 658 -31.47 2.30 -13.68
C GLN A 658 -30.94 3.03 -14.91
N THR A 659 -31.63 4.11 -15.28
CA THR A 659 -31.23 5.01 -16.38
C THR A 659 -31.25 6.46 -15.93
N ALA A 660 -30.42 7.30 -16.54
CA ALA A 660 -30.40 8.73 -16.31
C ALA A 660 -30.44 9.52 -17.61
N THR A 661 -31.08 10.69 -17.59
CA THR A 661 -31.14 11.58 -18.75
C THR A 661 -30.16 12.72 -18.56
N ILE A 662 -29.31 12.94 -19.56
CA ILE A 662 -28.25 13.96 -19.55
C ILE A 662 -28.40 14.89 -20.73
N LYS A 663 -27.96 16.14 -20.53
CA LYS A 663 -27.85 17.15 -21.56
C LYS A 663 -26.39 17.40 -21.90
N ALA A 664 -26.14 17.70 -23.16
CA ALA A 664 -24.87 18.16 -23.67
C ALA A 664 -25.08 19.49 -24.38
N GLU A 665 -24.50 20.55 -23.83
CA GLU A 665 -24.62 21.91 -24.33
C GLU A 665 -23.40 22.27 -25.16
N VAL A 666 -23.62 22.69 -26.41
CA VAL A 666 -22.56 23.03 -27.35
C VAL A 666 -22.29 24.52 -27.36
N THR A 667 -21.04 24.89 -27.09
CA THR A 667 -20.54 26.24 -27.30
C THR A 667 -19.74 26.30 -28.59
N LEU A 668 -20.18 27.10 -29.55
CA LEU A 668 -19.48 27.32 -30.82
C LEU A 668 -18.44 28.43 -30.69
N ARG A 669 -17.24 28.19 -31.22
CA ARG A 669 -16.15 29.18 -31.30
C ARG A 669 -15.70 29.46 -32.74
N ALA A 670 -16.13 28.64 -33.69
CA ALA A 670 -15.95 28.83 -35.12
C ALA A 670 -17.31 28.86 -35.86
N ASN A 671 -17.38 29.66 -36.93
CA ASN A 671 -18.58 29.81 -37.75
C ASN A 671 -18.70 28.66 -38.78
N GLY A 672 -19.94 28.35 -39.19
CA GLY A 672 -20.21 27.38 -40.27
C GLY A 672 -20.07 25.91 -39.89
N LEU A 673 -20.04 25.59 -38.59
CA LEU A 673 -20.02 24.21 -38.11
C LEU A 673 -21.42 23.58 -38.17
N ASP A 674 -21.47 22.34 -38.65
CA ASP A 674 -22.70 21.53 -38.72
C ASP A 674 -22.78 20.60 -37.50
N LEU A 675 -23.58 21.01 -36.51
CA LEU A 675 -23.80 20.24 -35.29
C LEU A 675 -24.44 18.85 -35.54
N GLY A 676 -25.03 18.58 -36.72
CA GLY A 676 -25.50 17.24 -37.08
C GLY A 676 -24.37 16.21 -37.23
N LYS A 677 -23.11 16.68 -37.32
CA LYS A 677 -21.91 15.83 -37.37
C LYS A 677 -21.34 15.51 -35.99
N LEU A 678 -21.89 16.09 -34.92
CA LEU A 678 -21.48 15.80 -33.56
C LEU A 678 -21.93 14.39 -33.18
N VAL A 679 -21.00 13.63 -32.61
CA VAL A 679 -21.20 12.23 -32.24
C VAL A 679 -21.01 12.09 -30.73
N PHE A 680 -21.88 11.33 -30.09
CA PHE A 680 -21.74 10.93 -28.69
C PHE A 680 -21.50 9.43 -28.62
N ARG A 681 -20.39 8.99 -28.01
CA ARG A 681 -19.95 7.58 -28.07
C ARG A 681 -19.45 7.08 -26.72
N THR A 682 -19.83 5.85 -26.35
CA THR A 682 -19.31 5.18 -25.16
C THR A 682 -17.88 4.66 -25.36
N GLY A 683 -17.17 4.36 -24.28
CA GLY A 683 -15.82 3.78 -24.32
C GLY A 683 -15.72 2.47 -25.10
N ALA A 684 -16.75 1.61 -25.01
CA ALA A 684 -16.85 0.36 -25.77
C ALA A 684 -17.30 0.58 -27.24
N GLY A 685 -17.69 1.79 -27.59
CA GLY A 685 -17.79 2.24 -28.96
C GLY A 685 -19.20 2.41 -29.52
N ALA A 686 -20.24 2.20 -28.71
CA ALA A 686 -21.64 2.40 -29.11
C ALA A 686 -21.96 3.91 -29.24
N THR A 687 -22.75 4.27 -30.25
CA THR A 687 -23.14 5.67 -30.48
C THR A 687 -24.49 5.96 -29.83
N LEU A 688 -24.60 7.01 -29.02
CA LEU A 688 -25.87 7.37 -28.38
C LEU A 688 -26.83 8.03 -29.37
N VAL A 689 -28.11 7.71 -29.21
CA VAL A 689 -29.21 8.39 -29.90
C VAL A 689 -29.63 9.60 -29.07
N ALA A 690 -29.46 10.80 -29.63
CA ALA A 690 -29.77 12.05 -28.96
C ALA A 690 -30.90 12.81 -29.66
N THR A 691 -31.81 13.38 -28.88
CA THR A 691 -32.73 14.42 -29.36
C THR A 691 -32.02 15.77 -29.31
N ARG A 692 -32.15 16.56 -30.37
CA ARG A 692 -31.48 17.85 -30.51
C ARG A 692 -32.49 18.98 -30.53
N ASP A 693 -32.28 19.98 -29.67
CA ASP A 693 -32.97 21.26 -29.69
C ASP A 693 -31.92 22.39 -29.75
N GLY A 694 -31.76 22.99 -30.93
CA GLY A 694 -30.74 24.00 -31.18
C GLY A 694 -29.30 23.49 -30.94
N SER A 695 -28.68 23.98 -29.86
CA SER A 695 -27.33 23.62 -29.41
C SER A 695 -27.32 22.66 -28.21
N ILE A 696 -28.48 22.15 -27.82
CA ILE A 696 -28.63 21.22 -26.69
C ILE A 696 -28.97 19.85 -27.25
N PHE A 697 -28.21 18.85 -26.83
CA PHE A 697 -28.46 17.44 -27.11
C PHE A 697 -28.89 16.75 -25.83
N GLN A 698 -29.95 15.95 -25.88
CA GLN A 698 -30.44 15.20 -24.74
C GLN A 698 -30.50 13.71 -25.11
N PHE A 699 -30.01 12.85 -24.22
CA PHE A 699 -30.00 11.41 -24.42
C PHE A 699 -30.09 10.67 -23.08
N THR A 700 -30.48 9.40 -23.16
CA THR A 700 -30.64 8.52 -22.02
C THR A 700 -29.42 7.62 -21.89
N LEU A 701 -28.84 7.57 -20.70
CA LEU A 701 -27.70 6.75 -20.34
C LEU A 701 -28.15 5.54 -19.53
N LEU A 702 -27.53 4.41 -19.83
CA LEU A 702 -27.73 3.16 -19.11
C LEU A 702 -26.72 3.03 -17.97
N ALA A 703 -27.11 2.39 -16.87
CA ALA A 703 -26.18 2.01 -15.81
C ALA A 703 -25.07 1.08 -16.34
N ALA A 704 -23.86 1.25 -15.80
CA ALA A 704 -22.77 0.31 -15.92
C ALA A 704 -22.98 -0.92 -15.01
N LYS A 705 -22.03 -1.86 -15.04
CA LYS A 705 -21.99 -2.95 -14.05
C LYS A 705 -21.76 -2.39 -12.65
N ALA A 706 -22.13 -3.17 -11.64
CA ALA A 706 -21.89 -2.83 -10.25
C ALA A 706 -20.41 -2.49 -10.04
N ASP A 707 -20.17 -1.35 -9.39
CA ASP A 707 -18.86 -0.82 -9.01
C ASP A 707 -17.92 -0.49 -10.20
N GLU A 708 -18.48 -0.41 -11.41
CA GLU A 708 -17.78 -0.03 -12.64
C GLU A 708 -18.37 1.25 -13.25
N GLY A 709 -17.68 1.76 -14.27
CA GLY A 709 -18.11 2.90 -15.06
C GLY A 709 -17.55 2.90 -16.48
N TYR A 710 -18.07 3.81 -17.31
CA TYR A 710 -17.61 3.99 -18.69
C TYR A 710 -17.50 5.47 -19.05
N ASP A 711 -16.58 5.76 -19.98
CA ASP A 711 -16.47 7.09 -20.58
C ASP A 711 -17.54 7.29 -21.65
N LEU A 712 -18.10 8.50 -21.68
CA LEU A 712 -18.89 9.04 -22.77
C LEU A 712 -18.13 10.20 -23.40
N GLN A 713 -17.86 10.11 -24.70
CA GLN A 713 -17.09 11.10 -25.44
C GLN A 713 -17.98 11.83 -26.46
N ALA A 714 -17.88 13.15 -26.49
CA ALA A 714 -18.41 13.98 -27.56
C ALA A 714 -17.30 14.21 -28.60
N LEU A 715 -17.56 13.83 -29.85
CA LEU A 715 -16.58 13.81 -30.93
C LEU A 715 -17.05 14.62 -32.13
N TYR A 716 -16.13 15.37 -32.74
CA TYR A 716 -16.44 16.16 -33.94
C TYR A 716 -15.40 15.95 -35.06
N PRO A 717 -15.79 15.91 -36.34
CA PRO A 717 -14.86 15.67 -37.46
C PRO A 717 -13.82 16.79 -37.64
N LYS A 718 -12.55 16.43 -37.83
CA LYS A 718 -11.43 17.36 -38.10
C LYS A 718 -11.37 17.79 -39.55
N THR A 719 -10.82 18.99 -39.79
CA THR A 719 -10.46 19.46 -41.13
C THR A 719 -9.24 18.67 -41.61
N GLY A 720 -9.41 17.76 -42.58
CA GLY A 720 -8.35 16.85 -43.05
C GLY A 720 -8.56 15.36 -42.72
N GLY A 721 -9.69 15.00 -42.10
CA GLY A 721 -10.06 13.61 -41.78
C GLY A 721 -9.82 13.24 -40.32
N GLY A 722 -10.59 12.26 -39.82
CA GLY A 722 -10.59 11.85 -38.41
C GLY A 722 -11.45 12.73 -37.51
N TYR A 723 -11.33 12.53 -36.19
CA TYR A 723 -12.16 13.17 -35.16
C TYR A 723 -11.31 13.80 -34.05
N GLU A 724 -11.83 14.86 -33.43
CA GLU A 724 -11.33 15.44 -32.18
C GLU A 724 -12.33 15.22 -31.04
N LEU A 725 -11.81 15.07 -29.82
CA LEU A 725 -12.59 15.04 -28.60
C LEU A 725 -12.94 16.48 -28.21
N VAL A 726 -14.22 16.78 -28.02
CA VAL A 726 -14.72 18.13 -27.71
C VAL A 726 -15.44 18.21 -26.37
N GLY A 727 -15.57 17.08 -25.67
CA GLY A 727 -16.11 16.97 -24.31
C GLY A 727 -16.13 15.51 -23.86
N GLN A 728 -16.09 15.29 -22.54
CA GLN A 728 -16.16 13.95 -21.95
C GLN A 728 -17.02 13.96 -20.68
N LEU A 729 -17.72 12.86 -20.42
CA LEU A 729 -18.47 12.56 -19.19
C LEU A 729 -18.10 11.16 -18.73
N ARG A 730 -18.05 10.93 -17.43
CA ARG A 730 -17.94 9.59 -16.84
C ARG A 730 -19.26 9.15 -16.25
N VAL A 731 -19.66 7.92 -16.54
CA VAL A 731 -20.81 7.28 -15.92
C VAL A 731 -20.32 6.23 -14.96
N VAL A 732 -20.82 6.21 -13.72
CA VAL A 732 -20.48 5.21 -12.71
C VAL A 732 -21.74 4.61 -12.10
N SER A 733 -21.67 3.34 -11.75
CA SER A 733 -22.82 2.61 -11.22
C SER A 733 -22.48 1.81 -9.98
N TYR A 734 -23.37 1.91 -8.99
CA TYR A 734 -23.26 1.19 -7.72
C TYR A 734 -24.54 0.39 -7.48
N THR A 735 -24.40 -0.72 -6.75
CA THR A 735 -25.54 -1.53 -6.33
C THR A 735 -26.39 -0.72 -5.35
N PRO A 736 -27.70 -0.50 -5.59
CA PRO A 736 -28.55 0.23 -4.68
C PRO A 736 -28.51 -0.32 -3.25
N ARG A 737 -28.54 0.57 -2.25
CA ARG A 737 -28.49 0.20 -0.83
C ARG A 737 -29.72 0.70 -0.09
N THR A 738 -30.21 -0.07 0.89
CA THR A 738 -31.30 0.36 1.77
C THR A 738 -30.80 0.53 3.20
N VAL A 739 -31.15 1.64 3.84
CA VAL A 739 -30.82 1.97 5.23
C VAL A 739 -32.11 2.12 6.02
N ARG A 740 -32.21 1.40 7.15
CA ARG A 740 -33.31 1.54 8.09
C ARG A 740 -32.93 2.50 9.20
N VAL A 741 -33.78 3.49 9.46
CA VAL A 741 -33.54 4.56 10.42
C VAL A 741 -34.77 4.72 11.31
N LYS A 742 -34.54 4.80 12.63
CA LYS A 742 -35.56 5.11 13.62
C LYS A 742 -35.24 6.40 14.35
N LEU A 743 -36.16 7.35 14.32
CA LEU A 743 -36.13 8.52 15.19
C LEU A 743 -36.73 8.15 16.54
N ILE A 744 -35.97 8.32 17.62
CA ILE A 744 -36.41 8.02 18.99
C ILE A 744 -36.61 9.35 19.72
N PRO A 745 -37.85 9.78 19.98
CA PRO A 745 -38.10 11.01 20.73
C PRO A 745 -37.65 10.86 22.19
N VAL A 746 -36.87 11.82 22.71
CA VAL A 746 -36.40 11.85 24.10
C VAL A 746 -36.75 13.22 24.67
N GLY A 747 -37.79 13.33 25.50
CA GLY A 747 -38.20 14.61 26.09
C GLY A 747 -38.72 15.68 25.11
N GLN A 748 -38.86 15.34 23.83
CA GLN A 748 -39.44 16.16 22.75
C GLN A 748 -40.24 15.27 21.79
N THR A 749 -41.16 15.85 21.00
CA THR A 749 -41.90 15.18 19.92
C THR A 749 -41.32 15.51 18.55
N VAL A 750 -41.44 14.59 17.58
CA VAL A 750 -41.08 14.84 16.17
C VAL A 750 -42.34 15.24 15.41
N ALA A 751 -42.51 16.53 15.10
CA ALA A 751 -43.76 17.05 14.55
C ALA A 751 -43.96 16.69 13.07
N ASN A 752 -42.89 16.70 12.26
CA ASN A 752 -42.97 16.53 10.80
C ASN A 752 -42.24 15.28 10.28
N ALA A 753 -42.38 14.14 10.97
CA ALA A 753 -41.65 12.91 10.61
C ALA A 753 -41.89 12.43 9.16
N SER A 754 -43.13 12.55 8.65
CA SER A 754 -43.45 12.15 7.27
C SER A 754 -42.78 13.04 6.23
N GLY A 755 -42.71 14.36 6.48
CA GLY A 755 -42.02 15.29 5.59
C GLY A 755 -40.51 15.05 5.58
N ILE A 756 -39.93 14.87 6.77
CA ILE A 756 -38.51 14.52 6.94
C ILE A 756 -38.18 13.24 6.18
N GLY A 757 -39.00 12.19 6.31
CA GLY A 757 -38.81 10.92 5.62
C GLY A 757 -38.85 11.05 4.09
N ALA A 758 -39.81 11.81 3.57
CA ALA A 758 -39.94 12.04 2.13
C ALA A 758 -38.74 12.81 1.55
N GLU A 759 -38.34 13.91 2.20
CA GLU A 759 -37.21 14.73 1.78
C GLU A 759 -35.87 13.98 1.91
N LEU A 760 -35.67 13.25 3.00
CA LEU A 760 -34.48 12.43 3.24
C LEU A 760 -34.34 11.35 2.17
N ASN A 761 -35.43 10.64 1.89
CA ASN A 761 -35.42 9.59 0.87
C ASN A 761 -35.21 10.19 -0.53
N ALA A 762 -35.79 11.36 -0.85
CA ALA A 762 -35.53 12.05 -2.10
C ALA A 762 -34.06 12.45 -2.26
N LEU A 763 -33.45 12.96 -1.19
CA LEU A 763 -32.03 13.34 -1.17
C LEU A 763 -31.11 12.12 -1.37
N LEU A 764 -31.26 11.08 -0.53
CA LEU A 764 -30.35 9.94 -0.57
C LEU A 764 -30.58 9.01 -1.77
N LYS A 765 -31.81 8.98 -2.32
CA LYS A 765 -32.10 8.23 -3.56
C LYS A 765 -31.29 8.73 -4.74
N SER A 766 -30.94 10.03 -4.76
CA SER A 766 -30.07 10.59 -5.79
C SER A 766 -28.68 9.95 -5.82
N PHE A 767 -28.20 9.41 -4.69
CA PHE A 767 -26.94 8.68 -4.57
C PHE A 767 -27.11 7.16 -4.67
N GLY A 768 -28.31 6.65 -4.97
CA GLY A 768 -28.60 5.21 -5.00
C GLY A 768 -28.86 4.59 -3.61
N VAL A 769 -29.17 5.42 -2.60
CA VAL A 769 -29.46 4.98 -1.22
C VAL A 769 -30.94 5.22 -0.90
N ALA A 770 -31.68 4.16 -0.63
CA ALA A 770 -33.05 4.24 -0.12
C ALA A 770 -33.06 4.27 1.42
N VAL A 771 -33.90 5.11 2.01
CA VAL A 771 -34.08 5.16 3.47
C VAL A 771 -35.49 4.76 3.85
N THR A 772 -35.60 3.85 4.80
CA THR A 772 -36.85 3.57 5.51
C THR A 772 -36.78 4.28 6.86
N LEU A 773 -37.52 5.39 6.99
CA LEU A 773 -37.59 6.19 8.21
C LEU A 773 -38.85 5.83 8.99
N GLU A 774 -38.69 5.48 10.27
CA GLU A 774 -39.77 5.26 11.21
C GLU A 774 -39.58 6.13 12.46
N VAL A 775 -40.68 6.48 13.13
CA VAL A 775 -40.62 7.10 14.47
C VAL A 775 -40.89 6.01 15.50
N GLY A 776 -39.93 5.78 16.38
CA GLY A 776 -40.09 4.85 17.50
C GLY A 776 -40.92 5.42 18.63
N ALA A 777 -41.23 4.59 19.62
CA ALA A 777 -41.86 5.04 20.85
C ALA A 777 -40.97 6.07 21.58
N PRO A 778 -41.54 7.11 22.21
CA PRO A 778 -40.78 8.01 23.07
C PRO A 778 -40.04 7.25 24.16
N LEU A 779 -38.79 7.63 24.40
CA LEU A 779 -37.96 7.08 25.46
C LEU A 779 -38.24 7.83 26.76
N GLU A 780 -39.01 7.19 27.63
CA GLU A 780 -39.45 7.75 28.92
C GLU A 780 -38.45 7.52 30.06
N ASP A 781 -37.54 6.55 29.89
CA ASP A 781 -36.51 6.23 30.89
C ASP A 781 -35.46 7.34 30.95
N LYS A 782 -35.31 7.96 32.13
CA LYS A 782 -34.37 9.07 32.39
C LYS A 782 -33.06 8.63 33.04
N SER A 783 -32.77 7.33 33.13
CA SER A 783 -31.52 6.82 33.70
C SER A 783 -30.25 7.25 32.96
N TRP A 784 -30.41 7.83 31.77
CA TRP A 784 -29.33 8.42 30.99
C TRP A 784 -28.91 9.83 31.44
N ASP A 785 -29.79 10.57 32.10
CA ASP A 785 -29.58 11.94 32.60
C ASP A 785 -28.90 11.84 33.97
N LEU A 786 -27.57 11.69 33.94
CA LEU A 786 -26.79 11.32 35.12
C LEU A 786 -26.64 12.48 36.09
N ASP A 787 -26.64 13.72 35.57
CA ASP A 787 -26.57 14.93 36.37
C ASP A 787 -27.95 15.54 36.70
N GLY A 788 -29.03 15.04 36.07
CA GLY A 788 -30.42 15.40 36.33
C GLY A 788 -30.83 16.75 35.75
N ASN A 789 -30.08 17.28 34.78
CA ASN A 789 -30.32 18.59 34.17
C ASN A 789 -31.32 18.53 33.00
N GLY A 790 -31.70 17.33 32.53
CA GLY A 790 -32.63 17.10 31.43
C GLY A 790 -32.07 17.40 30.03
N GLN A 791 -30.76 17.54 29.89
CA GLN A 791 -30.00 17.81 28.67
C GLN A 791 -28.90 16.76 28.50
N LEU A 792 -28.55 16.44 27.26
CA LEU A 792 -27.50 15.47 27.00
C LEU A 792 -26.12 16.15 27.10
N ALA A 793 -25.25 15.63 27.95
CA ALA A 793 -23.85 16.03 27.99
C ALA A 793 -23.16 15.65 26.67
N VAL A 794 -22.60 16.63 25.96
CA VAL A 794 -21.92 16.44 24.66
C VAL A 794 -20.43 16.80 24.68
N ASN A 795 -19.97 17.56 25.69
CA ASN A 795 -18.62 18.14 25.72
C ASN A 795 -17.64 17.47 26.70
N ASP A 796 -18.10 16.53 27.55
CA ASP A 796 -17.26 15.87 28.56
C ASP A 796 -16.75 14.50 28.05
N LYS A 797 -15.92 14.53 27.00
CA LYS A 797 -15.29 13.34 26.42
C LYS A 797 -13.93 13.12 27.07
N GLY A 798 -13.79 12.09 27.90
CA GLY A 798 -12.48 11.69 28.45
C GLY A 798 -11.50 11.28 27.34
N PHE A 799 -10.18 11.38 27.58
CA PHE A 799 -9.06 11.21 26.63
C PHE A 799 -9.06 9.92 25.77
N PHE A 800 -9.96 8.96 26.02
CA PHE A 800 -10.12 7.70 25.29
C PHE A 800 -11.59 7.36 24.93
N SER A 801 -12.55 8.28 25.12
CA SER A 801 -13.99 8.01 24.92
C SER A 801 -14.60 8.91 23.84
N LEU A 802 -15.13 8.30 22.77
CA LEU A 802 -15.86 9.00 21.70
C LEU A 802 -17.24 9.50 22.12
N LEU A 803 -17.79 8.93 23.19
CA LEU A 803 -19.09 9.25 23.76
C LEU A 803 -18.92 9.77 25.19
N THR A 804 -19.76 10.71 25.60
CA THR A 804 -19.92 11.08 27.02
C THR A 804 -20.59 9.95 27.81
N ASP A 805 -20.56 10.03 29.14
CA ASP A 805 -21.16 8.98 29.97
C ASP A 805 -22.69 8.95 29.85
N GLU A 806 -23.34 10.09 29.65
CA GLU A 806 -24.77 10.17 29.38
C GLU A 806 -25.14 9.61 28.00
N GLN A 807 -24.32 9.89 26.98
CA GLN A 807 -24.47 9.28 25.65
C GLN A 807 -24.39 7.75 25.72
N LYS A 808 -23.46 7.19 26.52
CA LYS A 808 -23.35 5.73 26.74
C LYS A 808 -24.56 5.18 27.50
N ALA A 809 -25.03 5.89 28.52
CA ALA A 809 -26.19 5.49 29.30
C ALA A 809 -27.44 5.46 28.41
N LEU A 810 -27.66 6.49 27.59
CA LEU A 810 -28.77 6.56 26.61
C LEU A 810 -28.72 5.42 25.59
N CYS A 811 -27.53 5.09 25.07
CA CYS A 811 -27.34 3.94 24.20
C CYS A 811 -27.70 2.62 24.89
N THR A 812 -27.37 2.50 26.18
CA THR A 812 -27.64 1.30 26.98
C THR A 812 -29.13 1.10 27.19
N VAL A 813 -29.86 2.18 27.55
CA VAL A 813 -31.32 2.16 27.70
C VAL A 813 -31.97 1.61 26.42
N LEU A 814 -31.64 2.18 25.26
CA LEU A 814 -32.21 1.75 23.98
C LEU A 814 -31.86 0.30 23.63
N ARG A 815 -30.60 -0.14 23.86
CA ARG A 815 -30.18 -1.54 23.59
C ARG A 815 -30.91 -2.56 24.46
N THR A 816 -31.34 -2.16 25.65
CA THR A 816 -32.12 -3.01 26.56
C THR A 816 -33.63 -2.95 26.32
N ALA A 817 -34.09 -2.00 25.49
CA ALA A 817 -35.51 -1.82 25.21
C ALA A 817 -36.07 -2.94 24.31
N PRO A 818 -37.32 -3.40 24.56
CA PRO A 818 -37.98 -4.36 23.68
C PRO A 818 -38.21 -3.72 22.30
N GLY A 819 -37.75 -4.41 21.23
CA GLY A 819 -37.86 -3.91 19.85
C GLY A 819 -36.62 -3.20 19.31
N TYR A 820 -35.50 -3.23 20.04
CA TYR A 820 -34.18 -2.90 19.49
C TYR A 820 -33.79 -3.89 18.38
N ASP A 821 -33.27 -3.36 17.28
CA ASP A 821 -32.83 -4.08 16.10
C ASP A 821 -31.38 -3.69 15.79
N PRO A 822 -30.41 -4.64 15.86
CA PRO A 822 -28.99 -4.37 15.61
C PRO A 822 -28.68 -3.94 14.16
N THR A 823 -29.65 -4.00 13.25
CA THR A 823 -29.50 -3.61 11.84
C THR A 823 -30.13 -2.25 11.49
N THR A 824 -30.80 -1.59 12.45
CA THR A 824 -31.46 -0.29 12.27
C THR A 824 -30.63 0.83 12.88
N PHE A 825 -30.43 1.96 12.19
CA PHE A 825 -29.77 3.13 12.78
C PHE A 825 -30.76 3.93 13.62
N TYR A 826 -30.31 4.44 14.77
CA TYR A 826 -31.16 5.13 15.73
C TYR A 826 -30.68 6.56 15.93
N LEU A 827 -31.56 7.53 15.77
CA LEU A 827 -31.27 8.93 16.03
C LEU A 827 -32.18 9.41 17.15
N PHE A 828 -31.59 9.78 18.28
CA PHE A 828 -32.32 10.33 19.42
C PHE A 828 -32.67 11.79 19.15
N VAL A 829 -33.95 12.14 19.23
CA VAL A 829 -34.43 13.51 19.06
C VAL A 829 -34.63 14.13 20.43
N LEU A 830 -33.70 15.01 20.80
CA LEU A 830 -33.56 15.65 22.10
C LEU A 830 -34.02 17.11 22.04
N PRO A 831 -34.32 17.75 23.18
CA PRO A 831 -34.57 19.19 23.25
C PRO A 831 -33.40 20.00 22.68
N ALA A 832 -33.70 21.17 22.11
CA ALA A 832 -32.69 22.04 21.52
C ALA A 832 -31.62 22.47 22.56
N GLN A 833 -30.35 22.41 22.15
CA GLN A 833 -29.20 22.73 23.00
C GLN A 833 -28.21 23.63 22.25
N GLY A 834 -28.32 24.95 22.47
CA GLY A 834 -27.46 25.93 21.82
C GLY A 834 -27.65 25.98 20.30
N ALA A 835 -26.53 26.00 19.56
CA ALA A 835 -26.51 26.00 18.09
C ALA A 835 -26.31 24.60 17.48
N LEU A 836 -26.20 23.57 18.32
CA LEU A 836 -25.99 22.19 17.93
C LEU A 836 -27.24 21.67 17.23
N GLN A 837 -27.08 21.02 16.07
CA GLN A 837 -28.21 20.44 15.32
C GLN A 837 -28.21 18.91 15.35
N GLY A 838 -27.02 18.30 15.40
CA GLY A 838 -26.85 16.87 15.56
C GLY A 838 -25.42 16.55 15.96
N ASP A 839 -25.22 15.36 16.53
CA ASP A 839 -23.91 14.76 16.81
C ASP A 839 -24.04 13.26 16.55
N MET A 840 -23.32 12.73 15.57
CA MET A 840 -23.25 11.30 15.31
C MET A 840 -21.80 10.86 15.15
N PRO A 841 -21.25 10.12 16.12
CA PRO A 841 -19.90 9.61 15.98
C PRO A 841 -19.81 8.62 14.81
N ARG A 842 -18.69 8.68 14.09
CA ARG A 842 -18.51 7.83 12.90
C ARG A 842 -18.56 6.34 13.22
N ALA A 843 -19.10 5.57 12.27
CA ALA A 843 -19.29 4.12 12.39
C ALA A 843 -20.12 3.68 13.61
N LYS A 844 -20.92 4.57 14.21
CA LYS A 844 -21.89 4.22 15.25
C LYS A 844 -23.28 4.07 14.66
N GLN A 845 -24.05 3.22 15.32
CA GLN A 845 -25.46 2.99 14.99
C GLN A 845 -26.37 4.06 15.58
N MET A 846 -25.88 4.81 16.57
CA MET A 846 -26.64 5.74 17.39
C MET A 846 -26.10 7.16 17.23
N GLY A 847 -26.98 8.11 16.96
CA GLY A 847 -26.67 9.54 16.86
C GLY A 847 -27.71 10.38 17.61
N TYR A 848 -27.43 11.67 17.74
CA TYR A 848 -28.18 12.61 18.56
C TYR A 848 -28.58 13.79 17.69
N LEU A 849 -29.84 14.23 17.80
CA LEU A 849 -30.41 15.35 17.08
C LEU A 849 -31.02 16.31 18.10
N PHE A 850 -30.79 17.61 17.93
CA PHE A 850 -31.20 18.62 18.91
C PHE A 850 -32.25 19.55 18.30
N GLY A 851 -33.42 19.63 18.92
CA GLY A 851 -34.57 20.36 18.40
C GLY A 851 -35.34 19.59 17.33
N GLU A 852 -36.14 20.28 16.50
CA GLU A 852 -36.85 19.64 15.38
C GLU A 852 -35.87 19.39 14.22
N PRO A 853 -35.58 18.13 13.86
CA PRO A 853 -34.55 17.82 12.90
C PRO A 853 -35.01 18.08 11.46
N SER A 854 -34.10 18.57 10.62
CA SER A 854 -34.33 18.65 9.17
C SER A 854 -33.90 17.36 8.47
N ALA A 855 -34.45 17.06 7.30
CA ALA A 855 -34.00 15.93 6.48
C ALA A 855 -32.50 16.01 6.14
N ARG A 856 -31.97 17.22 5.95
CA ARG A 856 -30.53 17.45 5.73
C ARG A 856 -29.70 17.08 6.96
N THR A 857 -30.14 17.50 8.16
CA THR A 857 -29.43 17.18 9.41
C THR A 857 -29.42 15.67 9.61
N VAL A 858 -30.56 15.00 9.43
CA VAL A 858 -30.63 13.53 9.47
C VAL A 858 -29.69 12.90 8.44
N ALA A 859 -29.67 13.40 7.20
CA ALA A 859 -28.76 12.90 6.17
C ALA A 859 -27.29 13.08 6.56
N HIS A 860 -26.91 14.25 7.09
CA HIS A 860 -25.55 14.56 7.54
C HIS A 860 -25.08 13.59 8.63
N GLU A 861 -25.91 13.38 9.66
CA GLU A 861 -25.58 12.42 10.73
C GLU A 861 -25.42 11.00 10.17
N LEU A 862 -26.34 10.56 9.31
CA LEU A 862 -26.23 9.24 8.68
C LEU A 862 -24.96 9.09 7.83
N MET A 863 -24.43 10.17 7.24
CA MET A 863 -23.15 10.13 6.54
C MET A 863 -21.98 9.80 7.49
N HIS A 864 -21.98 10.28 8.72
CA HIS A 864 -21.00 9.88 9.73
C HIS A 864 -21.25 8.44 10.21
N GLY A 865 -22.46 8.13 10.64
CA GLY A 865 -22.77 6.84 11.26
C GLY A 865 -22.72 5.65 10.29
N VAL A 866 -23.50 5.74 9.21
CA VAL A 866 -23.68 4.65 8.23
C VAL A 866 -22.51 4.58 7.26
N PHE A 867 -22.10 5.75 6.73
CA PHE A 867 -21.18 5.86 5.60
C PHE A 867 -19.78 6.31 6.00
N LYS A 868 -19.57 6.64 7.29
CA LYS A 868 -18.26 6.93 7.88
C LYS A 868 -17.52 8.13 7.26
N LEU A 869 -18.27 9.03 6.62
CA LEU A 869 -17.70 10.22 6.01
C LEU A 869 -17.18 11.19 7.09
N GLU A 870 -16.14 11.93 6.73
CA GLU A 870 -15.61 13.05 7.52
C GLU A 870 -16.13 14.36 6.95
N HIS A 871 -16.08 15.42 7.74
CA HIS A 871 -16.32 16.75 7.23
C HIS A 871 -15.30 17.12 6.16
N THR A 872 -15.73 17.89 5.16
CA THR A 872 -14.86 18.37 4.06
C THR A 872 -13.67 19.20 4.55
N PHE A 873 -13.80 19.83 5.72
CA PHE A 873 -12.76 20.65 6.35
C PHE A 873 -11.89 19.88 7.37
N SER A 874 -12.12 18.58 7.54
CA SER A 874 -11.25 17.72 8.35
C SER A 874 -9.80 17.78 7.88
N SER A 875 -8.84 17.44 8.75
CA SER A 875 -7.42 17.38 8.35
C SER A 875 -7.14 16.37 7.23
N THR A 876 -8.04 15.42 7.00
CA THR A 876 -7.96 14.44 5.91
C THR A 876 -8.18 15.10 4.54
N TYR A 877 -9.19 15.96 4.42
CA TYR A 877 -9.56 16.59 3.15
C TYR A 877 -9.00 18.01 2.99
N GLY A 878 -8.87 18.77 4.07
CA GLY A 878 -8.17 20.06 4.11
C GLY A 878 -8.87 21.22 3.43
N LEU A 879 -10.21 21.18 3.27
CA LEU A 879 -10.98 22.31 2.71
C LEU A 879 -11.32 23.35 3.78
N ALA A 880 -11.68 24.56 3.37
CA ALA A 880 -12.16 25.57 4.30
C ALA A 880 -13.61 25.28 4.70
N GLN A 881 -13.92 25.38 6.00
CA GLN A 881 -15.27 25.23 6.52
C GLN A 881 -16.24 26.24 5.86
N GLY A 882 -17.40 25.76 5.43
CA GLY A 882 -18.45 26.55 4.79
C GLY A 882 -18.12 27.02 3.36
N SER A 883 -17.09 26.45 2.73
CA SER A 883 -16.66 26.85 1.38
C SER A 883 -17.37 26.09 0.25
N THR A 884 -18.06 24.99 0.58
CA THR A 884 -18.67 24.09 -0.40
C THR A 884 -20.18 23.96 -0.20
N THR A 885 -20.87 23.44 -1.23
CA THR A 885 -22.27 23.02 -1.14
C THR A 885 -22.39 21.55 -0.73
N ASN A 886 -21.33 20.98 -0.14
CA ASN A 886 -21.28 19.59 0.24
C ASN A 886 -22.21 19.30 1.43
N LEU A 887 -22.81 18.11 1.47
CA LEU A 887 -23.59 17.66 2.62
C LEU A 887 -22.71 17.57 3.88
N MET A 888 -21.43 17.22 3.74
CA MET A 888 -20.44 17.11 4.83
C MET A 888 -19.70 18.41 5.13
N ASP A 889 -20.22 19.55 4.68
CA ASP A 889 -19.72 20.87 5.07
C ASP A 889 -20.75 21.57 5.96
N TYR A 890 -20.29 22.55 6.73
CA TYR A 890 -21.18 23.39 7.52
C TYR A 890 -21.85 24.44 6.62
N PRO A 891 -23.08 24.86 6.96
CA PRO A 891 -23.71 25.97 6.26
C PRO A 891 -22.83 27.22 6.32
N PRO A 892 -22.66 27.96 5.21
CA PRO A 892 -22.02 29.27 5.27
C PRO A 892 -22.83 30.18 6.20
N ALA A 893 -22.15 31.11 6.90
CA ALA A 893 -22.78 31.96 7.90
C ALA A 893 -24.02 32.70 7.33
N GLY A 894 -25.22 32.36 7.82
CA GLY A 894 -26.49 32.95 7.38
C GLY A 894 -27.09 32.36 6.09
N GLY A 895 -26.50 31.28 5.53
CA GLY A 895 -26.97 30.58 4.35
C GLY A 895 -27.58 29.20 4.65
N GLN A 896 -28.21 28.59 3.65
CA GLN A 896 -28.67 27.19 3.75
C GLN A 896 -27.50 26.22 3.51
N GLY A 897 -27.49 25.12 4.27
CA GLY A 897 -26.47 24.08 4.14
C GLY A 897 -26.57 23.34 2.81
N GLY A 898 -25.42 22.90 2.30
CA GLY A 898 -25.32 22.13 1.06
C GLY A 898 -25.94 20.73 1.15
N ALA A 899 -26.27 20.14 0.00
CA ALA A 899 -26.89 18.81 -0.10
C ALA A 899 -26.21 17.89 -1.13
N THR A 900 -25.07 18.30 -1.69
CA THR A 900 -24.37 17.52 -2.72
C THR A 900 -23.27 16.66 -2.12
N LEU A 901 -22.95 15.54 -2.76
CA LEU A 901 -21.72 14.78 -2.51
C LEU A 901 -20.92 14.73 -3.80
N VAL A 902 -19.59 14.59 -3.69
CA VAL A 902 -18.69 14.47 -4.84
C VAL A 902 -18.36 13.01 -5.14
N LYS A 903 -17.81 12.74 -6.32
CA LYS A 903 -17.42 11.39 -6.79
C LYS A 903 -16.70 10.56 -5.71
N HIS A 904 -15.67 11.12 -5.08
CA HIS A 904 -14.94 10.41 -4.02
C HIS A 904 -15.88 9.94 -2.88
N GLN A 905 -16.79 10.79 -2.44
CA GLN A 905 -17.74 10.44 -1.38
C GLN A 905 -18.78 9.43 -1.86
N TRP A 906 -19.18 9.45 -3.14
CA TRP A 906 -20.06 8.41 -3.70
C TRP A 906 -19.41 7.04 -3.58
N ASP A 907 -18.13 6.91 -3.91
CA ASP A 907 -17.39 5.65 -3.71
C ASP A 907 -17.41 5.23 -2.24
N CYS A 908 -17.23 6.17 -1.30
CA CYS A 908 -17.28 5.89 0.13
C CYS A 908 -18.67 5.45 0.64
N LEU A 909 -19.77 5.78 -0.05
CA LEU A 909 -21.11 5.29 0.34
C LEU A 909 -21.24 3.77 0.13
N PHE A 910 -20.55 3.24 -0.88
CA PHE A 910 -20.62 1.83 -1.31
C PHE A 910 -19.38 1.01 -0.93
N SER A 911 -18.26 1.68 -0.63
CA SER A 911 -17.03 1.12 -0.08
C SER A 911 -16.51 2.03 1.04
N SER A 912 -17.17 2.00 2.21
CA SER A 912 -16.87 2.93 3.30
C SER A 912 -15.51 2.66 3.93
N GLY A 913 -14.80 3.75 4.26
CA GLY A 913 -13.50 3.70 4.91
C GLY A 913 -13.53 3.04 6.30
N VAL A 914 -12.35 2.79 6.85
CA VAL A 914 -12.20 2.23 8.19
C VAL A 914 -12.06 3.35 9.21
N VAL A 915 -13.02 3.42 10.15
CA VAL A 915 -12.97 4.35 11.29
C VAL A 915 -12.16 3.72 12.41
N ILE A 916 -11.09 4.39 12.84
CA ILE A 916 -10.22 3.92 13.92
C ILE A 916 -10.35 4.91 15.09
N GLY A 917 -11.13 4.53 16.11
CA GLY A 917 -11.57 5.42 17.19
C GLY A 917 -10.49 6.13 18.03
N MET A 918 -9.21 5.75 17.91
CA MET A 918 -8.08 6.42 18.57
C MET A 918 -7.60 7.67 17.79
N PHE A 919 -8.05 7.84 16.55
CA PHE A 919 -7.63 8.92 15.64
C PHE A 919 -8.74 9.95 15.37
N GLU A 920 -9.95 9.76 15.91
CA GLU A 920 -11.04 10.73 15.81
C GLU A 920 -10.72 11.95 16.69
N LYS A 921 -10.92 13.15 16.15
CA LYS A 921 -10.81 14.38 16.92
C LYS A 921 -12.18 14.80 17.45
N GLU A 922 -12.17 15.62 18.50
CA GLU A 922 -13.39 16.21 19.06
C GLU A 922 -14.14 17.09 18.03
N GLU A 923 -13.43 17.59 17.02
CA GLU A 923 -13.93 18.41 15.90
C GLU A 923 -14.77 17.61 14.87
N ASP A 924 -14.79 16.27 14.96
CA ASP A 924 -15.54 15.38 14.04
C ASP A 924 -16.99 15.11 14.50
N GLY A 925 -17.43 15.71 15.62
CA GLY A 925 -18.83 15.80 16.03
C GLY A 925 -19.38 17.18 15.66
N ALA A 926 -20.51 17.20 14.94
CA ALA A 926 -21.17 18.43 14.50
C ALA A 926 -21.68 19.28 15.68
#